data_AF-A0A6P3VZ65-F1
#
_entry.id   AF-A0A6P3VZ65-F1
#
_cell.length_a   1.000
_cell.length_b   1.000
_cell.length_c   1.000
_cell.angle_alpha   90.00
_cell.angle_beta   90.00
_cell.angle_gamma   90.00
#
_symmetry.space_group_name_H-M   'P 1'
#
loop_
_entity.id
_entity.type
_entity.pdbx_description
1 polymer ?
#
loop_
_entity_poly.entity_id
_entity_poly.type
_entity_poly.pdbx_seq_one_letter_code
_entity_poly.pdbx_strand_id
1 'polypeptide(L)'
;MHLTLRFQKRHSISPQGSSMEVLYTSASPKSWQSSVIPRCGLLSNSTCSHDYHTQDALGGGMRTPSGWAAMENQAVFSALEAVCKDAIAALSGPTGISDTEAASRLLESVRHIQGHGRALQHVVKCFTTVFHHFDLDPQTPANGYRTLVKVVRACVLHVIQKARYVADNCSSAFFRAEHNASELEAYSTALRQLRALMYLGQRLLGENGVDQLYSTQDQGISHSFVSEYMSLHKACFYGRCLGFQFSPALRPFFQTVVISMVSFGENWKKQQSGIGRAALSILTSGKYVVDPELRGAEFERITQNLDMHFWKAFWNLTESELLSGLASITANIVQVNLTLTVPPVTLRMPLASDHRLCVAVHPPVAHWGPGNVKMRLISHTLREGQDSEELLAYSEGASGSMSLPSGFRPQRGPLSPWLVVHFHGGGFVAQTSKSHESYLKSWSRQLGVPILSVDYSLAPEAPFPRALEECFYAYCWALQNCHLLGSTAERVCLAGDSAGGNLCITVSMRAISNGVRVPDGIMAAYPATLLTADASPSRLLTLIDPMLPLGVLCKCINSYAGVDCQTVEPTEELDTLGALGRETALLLTDLTQGASSWFQSLLDPVSLSVSSSPNHTPQSAPKAKSCDAEHNNGLVDYPEGFVPLRSEQLSEVRTPNAPILRNPYVSPLLAPNNLLKGLPPLHIVASALDAMLDDSVMFAKRLRSIGQPVTLSVVEDLPHGFLSLFQLSKETQEASDICTQRIRDVFEQYPVSANCERPKAHLNNHITAVTDPFGLSRRDEELEGENELSD
;
A
#
# COMPACT_ATOMS: atom_id res chain seq x y z
N MET A 1 69.56 13.03 -27.03
CA MET A 1 69.00 11.86 -26.31
C MET A 1 67.52 11.77 -26.66
N HIS A 2 67.16 10.65 -27.29
CA HIS A 2 65.85 10.23 -27.84
C HIS A 2 64.65 11.16 -27.59
N LEU A 3 64.13 11.94 -28.57
CA LEU A 3 63.42 11.55 -29.81
C LEU A 3 62.40 10.42 -29.55
N THR A 4 61.10 10.59 -29.81
CA THR A 4 60.54 10.95 -31.13
C THR A 4 59.12 11.50 -31.02
N LEU A 5 58.91 12.69 -31.60
CA LEU A 5 57.65 13.26 -32.09
C LEU A 5 57.02 12.35 -33.17
N ARG A 6 55.73 12.52 -33.49
CA ARG A 6 55.27 12.91 -34.85
C ARG A 6 53.73 12.98 -35.00
N PHE A 7 53.26 14.20 -35.35
CA PHE A 7 52.28 14.62 -36.38
C PHE A 7 50.85 14.04 -36.34
N GLN A 8 49.75 14.78 -36.22
CA GLN A 8 49.28 16.07 -36.78
C GLN A 8 49.09 16.12 -38.31
N LYS A 9 47.83 16.24 -38.75
CA LYS A 9 47.33 16.90 -39.98
C LYS A 9 45.81 17.16 -39.79
N ARG A 10 45.36 18.37 -39.44
CA ARG A 10 45.01 19.55 -40.28
C ARG A 10 44.05 19.22 -41.45
N HIS A 11 42.81 19.74 -41.42
CA HIS A 11 42.48 21.03 -42.05
C HIS A 11 41.08 21.55 -41.67
N SER A 12 41.07 22.82 -41.32
CA SER A 12 39.94 23.78 -41.27
C SER A 12 39.51 24.19 -42.69
N ILE A 13 38.21 24.43 -42.92
CA ILE A 13 37.63 25.45 -43.82
C ILE A 13 36.19 25.72 -43.34
N SER A 14 35.87 26.99 -43.06
CA SER A 14 34.55 27.62 -43.20
C SER A 14 34.67 28.66 -44.35
N PRO A 15 33.66 29.44 -44.80
CA PRO A 15 32.21 29.55 -44.49
C PRO A 15 31.36 29.73 -45.79
N GLN A 16 30.16 30.34 -45.68
CA GLN A 16 29.19 30.78 -46.73
C GLN A 16 28.16 29.72 -47.15
N GLY A 17 26.85 29.97 -47.28
CA GLY A 17 26.05 31.20 -47.31
C GLY A 17 24.81 30.94 -48.19
N SER A 18 23.73 31.70 -47.97
CA SER A 18 22.44 31.76 -48.71
C SER A 18 21.45 30.60 -48.48
N SER A 19 20.27 30.84 -47.87
CA SER A 19 19.07 31.57 -48.34
C SER A 19 18.28 30.82 -49.42
N MET A 20 17.20 30.12 -49.04
CA MET A 20 15.85 30.35 -49.58
C MET A 20 14.83 29.36 -48.98
N GLU A 21 13.68 29.92 -48.61
CA GLU A 21 12.42 29.24 -48.31
C GLU A 21 12.01 28.26 -49.43
N VAL A 22 11.52 27.07 -49.07
CA VAL A 22 10.41 26.42 -49.78
C VAL A 22 9.61 25.58 -48.79
N LEU A 23 8.31 25.89 -48.73
CA LEU A 23 7.23 25.10 -48.14
C LEU A 23 7.29 23.62 -48.53
N TYR A 24 7.13 22.70 -47.56
CA TYR A 24 6.57 21.37 -47.87
C TYR A 24 5.48 20.96 -46.89
N THR A 25 4.32 20.81 -47.51
CA THR A 25 3.08 20.22 -47.07
C THR A 25 3.22 18.79 -46.54
N SER A 26 2.35 18.49 -45.57
CA SER A 26 1.84 17.18 -45.15
C SER A 26 2.22 15.95 -45.98
N ALA A 27 2.86 14.97 -45.33
CA ALA A 27 2.75 13.57 -45.67
C ALA A 27 2.78 12.72 -44.39
N SER A 28 1.68 11.99 -44.13
CA SER A 28 1.61 10.95 -43.12
C SER A 28 2.56 9.78 -43.45
N PRO A 29 2.97 9.00 -42.43
CA PRO A 29 3.10 7.57 -42.65
C PRO A 29 2.41 6.77 -41.54
N LYS A 30 1.18 6.32 -41.85
CA LYS A 30 0.72 4.98 -41.44
C LYS A 30 1.60 3.97 -42.19
N SER A 31 2.50 3.26 -41.51
CA SER A 31 2.98 1.91 -41.87
C SER A 31 4.31 1.57 -41.17
N TRP A 32 4.35 1.49 -39.84
CA TRP A 32 5.41 0.80 -39.11
C TRP A 32 4.82 0.17 -37.84
N GLN A 33 3.91 -0.78 -38.03
CA GLN A 33 3.43 -1.69 -37.00
C GLN A 33 3.18 -3.06 -37.63
N SER A 34 4.24 -3.86 -37.81
CA SER A 34 4.12 -5.31 -38.00
C SER A 34 5.50 -5.95 -38.10
N SER A 35 6.15 -6.20 -36.96
CA SER A 35 7.06 -7.34 -36.77
C SER A 35 7.73 -7.20 -35.40
N VAL A 36 7.94 -8.31 -34.71
CA VAL A 36 8.58 -8.47 -33.38
C VAL A 36 7.63 -8.50 -32.18
N ILE A 37 6.54 -9.29 -32.27
CA ILE A 37 6.00 -10.10 -31.15
C ILE A 37 5.33 -11.33 -31.78
N PRO A 38 5.68 -12.59 -31.44
CA PRO A 38 4.87 -13.72 -31.89
C PRO A 38 3.51 -13.65 -31.21
N ARG A 39 2.44 -13.47 -31.99
CA ARG A 39 1.06 -13.64 -31.51
C ARG A 39 0.93 -15.07 -30.99
N CYS A 40 0.73 -15.24 -29.68
CA CYS A 40 0.33 -16.52 -29.09
C CYS A 40 -1.10 -16.86 -29.56
N GLY A 41 -1.19 -17.45 -30.75
CA GLY A 41 -2.41 -18.07 -31.26
C GLY A 41 -2.53 -19.50 -30.72
N LEU A 42 -3.71 -19.83 -30.20
CA LEU A 42 -4.17 -21.20 -30.03
C LEU A 42 -4.09 -21.92 -31.37
N LEU A 43 -3.26 -22.95 -31.49
CA LEU A 43 -3.33 -23.89 -32.62
C LEU A 43 -3.33 -25.33 -32.12
N SER A 44 -4.41 -25.97 -32.51
CA SER A 44 -4.77 -27.37 -32.43
C SER A 44 -3.69 -28.33 -32.94
N ASN A 45 -3.68 -29.51 -32.33
CA ASN A 45 -2.98 -30.72 -32.76
C ASN A 45 -2.81 -30.85 -34.28
N SER A 46 -1.56 -30.91 -34.74
CA SER A 46 -1.16 -31.83 -35.81
C SER A 46 0.36 -32.02 -35.79
N THR A 47 0.74 -33.28 -35.92
CA THR A 47 2.10 -33.81 -36.03
C THR A 47 2.86 -33.23 -37.21
N CYS A 48 4.13 -32.86 -37.02
CA CYS A 48 5.12 -32.97 -38.10
C CYS A 48 6.56 -33.11 -37.56
N SER A 49 7.31 -33.90 -38.31
CA SER A 49 8.60 -34.49 -38.04
C SER A 49 9.76 -33.66 -38.57
N HIS A 50 10.93 -33.90 -37.97
CA HIS A 50 12.29 -33.79 -38.51
C HIS A 50 12.98 -32.43 -38.78
N ASP A 51 14.16 -32.38 -38.14
CA ASP A 51 15.48 -31.89 -38.58
C ASP A 51 15.73 -30.39 -38.69
N TYR A 52 16.52 -29.88 -37.73
CA TYR A 52 17.66 -29.00 -38.03
C TYR A 52 18.79 -29.20 -37.01
N HIS A 53 19.90 -29.76 -37.48
CA HIS A 53 21.21 -29.66 -36.87
C HIS A 53 21.70 -28.20 -36.92
N THR A 54 22.15 -27.64 -35.79
CA THR A 54 23.27 -26.68 -35.81
C THR A 54 24.03 -26.73 -34.49
N GLN A 55 25.36 -26.71 -34.63
CA GLN A 55 26.38 -27.05 -33.67
C GLN A 55 26.53 -26.05 -32.52
N ASP A 56 26.91 -26.60 -31.35
CA ASP A 56 27.46 -25.89 -30.21
C ASP A 56 28.69 -25.05 -30.59
N ALA A 57 28.70 -23.80 -30.15
CA ALA A 57 29.92 -23.02 -29.98
C ALA A 57 29.92 -22.38 -28.59
N LEU A 58 30.82 -22.89 -27.74
CA LEU A 58 31.15 -22.41 -26.41
C LEU A 58 31.69 -20.98 -26.46
N GLY A 59 31.03 -20.06 -25.75
CA GLY A 59 31.51 -18.70 -25.52
C GLY A 59 30.79 -18.08 -24.33
N GLY A 60 31.52 -17.83 -23.24
CA GLY A 60 31.00 -17.33 -21.97
C GLY A 60 30.33 -15.96 -22.12
N GLY A 61 29.00 -15.96 -22.25
CA GLY A 61 28.16 -14.79 -22.08
C GLY A 61 27.72 -14.69 -20.63
N MET A 62 28.02 -13.57 -19.98
CA MET A 62 27.50 -13.21 -18.67
C MET A 62 25.97 -13.22 -18.74
N ARG A 63 25.34 -14.23 -18.15
CA ARG A 63 23.90 -14.49 -18.26
C ARG A 63 23.14 -13.37 -17.57
N THR A 64 22.11 -12.84 -18.22
CA THR A 64 21.25 -11.80 -17.64
C THR A 64 20.44 -12.38 -16.47
N PRO A 65 20.04 -11.56 -15.47
CA PRO A 65 19.19 -12.00 -14.36
C PRO A 65 17.88 -12.68 -14.81
N SER A 66 17.36 -12.31 -15.99
CA SER A 66 16.19 -12.94 -16.62
C SER A 66 16.42 -14.39 -17.03
N GLY A 67 17.62 -14.75 -17.50
CA GLY A 67 17.98 -16.12 -17.83
C GLY A 67 18.06 -17.03 -16.61
N TRP A 68 18.52 -16.49 -15.47
CA TRP A 68 18.54 -17.21 -14.19
C TRP A 68 17.12 -17.51 -13.68
N ALA A 69 16.24 -16.50 -13.66
CA ALA A 69 14.86 -16.66 -13.22
C ALA A 69 14.07 -17.67 -14.10
N ALA A 70 14.30 -17.67 -15.42
CA ALA A 70 13.67 -18.64 -16.32
C ALA A 70 14.13 -20.08 -16.05
N MET A 71 15.43 -20.30 -15.83
CA MET A 71 15.98 -21.60 -15.48
C MET A 71 15.48 -22.10 -14.10
N GLU A 72 15.36 -21.18 -13.13
CA GLU A 72 14.84 -21.49 -11.79
C GLU A 72 13.37 -21.95 -11.85
N ASN A 73 12.51 -21.22 -12.57
CA ASN A 73 11.10 -21.59 -12.71
C ASN A 73 10.92 -22.94 -13.42
N GLN A 74 11.71 -23.21 -14.47
CA GLN A 74 11.66 -24.51 -15.15
C GLN A 74 12.03 -25.67 -14.22
N ALA A 75 13.03 -25.49 -13.36
CA ALA A 75 13.41 -26.49 -12.37
C ALA A 75 12.27 -26.74 -11.35
N VAL A 76 11.60 -25.68 -10.88
CA VAL A 76 10.47 -25.77 -9.94
C VAL A 76 9.31 -26.59 -10.54
N PHE A 77 8.87 -26.29 -11.76
CA PHE A 77 7.78 -27.05 -12.40
C PHE A 77 8.18 -28.49 -12.74
N SER A 78 9.45 -28.73 -13.07
CA SER A 78 9.97 -30.11 -13.28
C SER A 78 9.96 -30.91 -11.97
N ALA A 79 10.32 -30.28 -10.85
CA ALA A 79 10.25 -30.89 -9.52
C ALA A 79 8.80 -31.17 -9.09
N LEU A 80 7.85 -30.28 -9.41
CA LEU A 80 6.42 -30.52 -9.19
C LEU A 80 5.95 -31.76 -9.95
N GLU A 81 6.26 -31.85 -11.24
CA GLU A 81 5.87 -32.99 -12.08
C GLU A 81 6.44 -34.32 -11.55
N ALA A 82 7.71 -34.32 -11.10
CA ALA A 82 8.34 -35.50 -10.50
C ALA A 82 7.66 -35.92 -9.20
N VAL A 83 7.50 -35.00 -8.24
CA VAL A 83 6.86 -35.28 -6.94
C VAL A 83 5.41 -35.73 -7.10
N CYS A 84 4.65 -35.16 -8.05
CA CYS A 84 3.29 -35.63 -8.33
C CYS A 84 3.27 -37.08 -8.82
N LYS A 85 4.22 -37.49 -9.68
CA LYS A 85 4.33 -38.90 -10.12
C LYS A 85 4.66 -39.83 -8.97
N ASP A 86 5.61 -39.44 -8.12
CA ASP A 86 6.01 -40.22 -6.95
C ASP A 86 4.85 -40.39 -5.96
N ALA A 87 4.13 -39.30 -5.65
CA ALA A 87 2.95 -39.33 -4.79
C ALA A 87 1.81 -40.19 -5.38
N ILE A 88 1.54 -40.09 -6.69
CA ILE A 88 0.53 -40.93 -7.35
C ILE A 88 0.92 -42.41 -7.26
N ALA A 89 2.19 -42.74 -7.51
CA ALA A 89 2.69 -44.11 -7.42
C ALA A 89 2.59 -44.66 -5.99
N ALA A 90 2.97 -43.86 -4.99
CA ALA A 90 2.89 -44.25 -3.58
C ALA A 90 1.45 -44.47 -3.12
N LEU A 91 0.51 -43.61 -3.53
CA LEU A 91 -0.92 -43.73 -3.19
C LEU A 91 -1.64 -44.86 -3.95
N SER A 92 -1.18 -45.21 -5.15
CA SER A 92 -1.78 -46.27 -5.98
C SER A 92 -1.15 -47.65 -5.79
N GLY A 93 -0.10 -47.76 -4.96
CA GLY A 93 0.67 -48.99 -4.77
C GLY A 93 -0.04 -50.04 -3.89
N PRO A 94 0.43 -51.30 -3.90
CA PRO A 94 -0.17 -52.42 -3.16
C PRO A 94 -0.06 -52.30 -1.63
N THR A 95 0.80 -51.42 -1.12
CA THR A 95 0.94 -51.05 0.30
C THR A 95 0.31 -49.70 0.62
N GLY A 96 -0.41 -49.10 -0.33
CA GLY A 96 -1.08 -47.82 -0.15
C GLY A 96 -2.22 -47.94 0.86
N ILE A 97 -2.76 -46.80 1.30
CA ILE A 97 -4.00 -46.73 2.07
C ILE A 97 -5.18 -47.05 1.13
N SER A 98 -5.14 -48.22 0.47
CA SER A 98 -6.11 -48.67 -0.52
C SER A 98 -7.36 -49.16 0.20
N ASP A 99 -8.17 -48.22 0.68
CA ASP A 99 -9.61 -48.36 1.00
C ASP A 99 -10.17 -47.18 1.82
N THR A 100 -9.43 -46.07 1.97
CA THR A 100 -9.96 -44.89 2.69
C THR A 100 -10.40 -43.78 1.75
N GLU A 101 -11.47 -43.09 2.12
CA GLU A 101 -11.96 -41.88 1.44
C GLU A 101 -10.85 -40.82 1.32
N ALA A 102 -10.07 -40.63 2.39
CA ALA A 102 -8.91 -39.73 2.42
C ALA A 102 -7.86 -40.04 1.34
N ALA A 103 -7.57 -41.32 1.08
CA ALA A 103 -6.59 -41.71 0.07
C ALA A 103 -7.07 -41.39 -1.36
N SER A 104 -8.36 -41.56 -1.62
CA SER A 104 -8.97 -41.20 -2.91
C SER A 104 -8.91 -39.69 -3.13
N ARG A 105 -9.24 -38.90 -2.09
CA ARG A 105 -9.15 -37.43 -2.08
C ARG A 105 -7.73 -36.91 -2.30
N LEU A 106 -6.74 -37.53 -1.65
CA LEU A 106 -5.31 -37.24 -1.87
C LEU A 106 -4.93 -37.49 -3.33
N LEU A 107 -5.27 -38.66 -3.88
CA LEU A 107 -4.93 -39.05 -5.24
C LEU A 107 -5.55 -38.10 -6.27
N GLU A 108 -6.81 -37.72 -6.09
CA GLU A 108 -7.50 -36.75 -6.94
C GLU A 108 -6.83 -35.37 -6.86
N SER A 109 -6.51 -34.90 -5.64
CA SER A 109 -5.85 -33.62 -5.42
C SER A 109 -4.49 -33.54 -6.11
N VAL A 110 -3.66 -34.59 -6.00
CA VAL A 110 -2.35 -34.65 -6.66
C VAL A 110 -2.49 -34.63 -8.18
N ARG A 111 -3.48 -35.32 -8.75
CA ARG A 111 -3.76 -35.30 -10.19
C ARG A 111 -4.21 -33.92 -10.67
N HIS A 112 -5.09 -33.25 -9.93
CA HIS A 112 -5.51 -31.87 -10.23
C HIS A 112 -4.32 -30.92 -10.18
N ILE A 113 -3.50 -31.00 -9.13
CA ILE A 113 -2.26 -30.22 -9.00
C ILE A 113 -1.33 -30.44 -10.19
N GLN A 114 -1.12 -31.69 -10.60
CA GLN A 114 -0.28 -32.02 -11.77
C GLN A 114 -0.82 -31.36 -13.04
N GLY A 115 -2.14 -31.44 -13.27
CA GLY A 115 -2.80 -30.80 -14.41
C GLY A 115 -2.67 -29.27 -14.40
N HIS A 116 -2.90 -28.64 -13.25
CA HIS A 116 -2.72 -27.19 -13.09
C HIS A 116 -1.26 -26.78 -13.26
N GLY A 117 -0.31 -27.56 -12.74
CA GLY A 117 1.12 -27.33 -12.86
C GLY A 117 1.60 -27.29 -14.31
N ARG A 118 1.20 -28.27 -15.13
CA ARG A 118 1.53 -28.31 -16.57
C ARG A 118 1.00 -27.09 -17.32
N ALA A 119 -0.25 -26.72 -17.07
CA ALA A 119 -0.85 -25.54 -17.72
C ALA A 119 -0.15 -24.23 -17.31
N LEU A 120 0.13 -24.07 -16.01
CA LEU A 120 0.82 -22.90 -15.46
C LEU A 120 2.26 -22.76 -15.96
N GLN A 121 2.97 -23.88 -16.17
CA GLN A 121 4.34 -23.87 -16.68
C GLN A 121 4.44 -23.10 -18.01
N HIS A 122 3.48 -23.29 -18.92
CA HIS A 122 3.45 -22.59 -20.20
C HIS A 122 3.22 -21.08 -20.04
N VAL A 123 2.26 -20.70 -19.18
CA VAL A 123 1.93 -19.29 -18.95
C VAL A 123 3.06 -18.56 -18.23
N VAL A 124 3.66 -19.18 -17.20
CA VAL A 124 4.82 -18.65 -16.49
C VAL A 124 6.00 -18.46 -17.45
N LYS A 125 6.25 -19.42 -18.34
CA LYS A 125 7.28 -19.29 -19.38
C LYS A 125 7.03 -18.09 -20.28
N CYS A 126 5.78 -17.81 -20.65
CA CYS A 126 5.45 -16.62 -21.44
C CYS A 126 5.78 -15.33 -20.67
N PHE A 127 5.34 -15.19 -19.42
CA PHE A 127 5.64 -14.00 -18.62
C PHE A 127 7.13 -13.79 -18.38
N THR A 128 7.89 -14.85 -18.07
CA THR A 128 9.33 -14.71 -17.80
C THR A 128 10.11 -14.22 -19.03
N THR A 129 9.57 -14.35 -20.24
CA THR A 129 10.19 -13.80 -21.45
C THR A 129 9.95 -12.32 -21.66
N VAL A 130 8.92 -11.70 -21.05
CA VAL A 130 8.49 -10.33 -21.40
C VAL A 130 8.38 -9.38 -20.22
N PHE A 131 8.15 -9.87 -19.01
CA PHE A 131 7.92 -9.06 -17.81
C PHE A 131 9.03 -8.05 -17.48
N HIS A 132 10.27 -8.31 -17.91
CA HIS A 132 11.40 -7.40 -17.71
C HIS A 132 11.29 -6.10 -18.51
N HIS A 133 10.47 -6.07 -19.57
CA HIS A 133 10.17 -4.84 -20.31
C HIS A 133 9.27 -3.88 -19.53
N PHE A 134 8.60 -4.36 -18.48
CA PHE A 134 7.73 -3.54 -17.64
C PHE A 134 8.41 -3.06 -16.36
N ASP A 135 9.66 -3.47 -16.10
CA ASP A 135 10.45 -2.98 -14.97
C ASP A 135 10.77 -1.48 -15.14
N LEU A 136 11.04 -0.79 -14.04
CA LEU A 136 11.56 0.57 -14.11
C LEU A 136 12.90 0.59 -14.85
N ASP A 137 13.83 -0.28 -14.46
CA ASP A 137 15.11 -0.50 -15.14
C ASP A 137 15.67 -1.87 -14.72
N PRO A 138 16.75 -2.36 -15.36
CA PRO A 138 17.33 -3.66 -15.00
C PRO A 138 17.83 -3.79 -13.57
N GLN A 139 18.07 -2.68 -12.85
CA GLN A 139 18.51 -2.67 -11.46
C GLN A 139 17.34 -2.67 -10.48
N THR A 140 16.15 -2.30 -10.94
CA THR A 140 14.91 -2.22 -10.16
C THR A 140 13.86 -3.16 -10.77
N PRO A 141 14.05 -4.50 -10.69
CA PRO A 141 13.20 -5.48 -11.35
C PRO A 141 11.86 -5.64 -10.61
N ALA A 142 10.89 -4.77 -10.87
CA ALA A 142 9.60 -4.80 -10.20
C ALA A 142 8.44 -4.40 -11.12
N ASN A 143 7.42 -5.26 -11.16
CA ASN A 143 6.10 -5.03 -11.73
C ASN A 143 5.15 -6.19 -11.34
N GLY A 144 3.84 -6.02 -11.54
CA GLY A 144 2.84 -6.98 -11.14
C GLY A 144 2.92 -8.33 -11.88
N TYR A 145 3.39 -8.39 -13.13
CA TYR A 145 3.60 -9.69 -13.80
C TYR A 145 4.68 -10.53 -13.12
N ARG A 146 5.76 -9.88 -12.68
CA ARG A 146 6.81 -10.52 -11.87
C ARG A 146 6.26 -11.02 -10.56
N THR A 147 5.44 -10.22 -9.90
CA THR A 147 4.81 -10.64 -8.64
C THR A 147 3.87 -11.82 -8.85
N LEU A 148 3.03 -11.83 -9.89
CA LEU A 148 2.16 -12.96 -10.20
C LEU A 148 2.94 -14.27 -10.40
N VAL A 149 4.04 -14.23 -11.15
CA VAL A 149 4.94 -15.39 -11.30
C VAL A 149 5.54 -15.81 -9.96
N LYS A 150 5.97 -14.86 -9.14
CA LYS A 150 6.54 -15.11 -7.80
C LYS A 150 5.53 -15.78 -6.88
N VAL A 151 4.27 -15.33 -6.87
CA VAL A 151 3.18 -15.93 -6.09
C VAL A 151 2.89 -17.35 -6.55
N VAL A 152 2.77 -17.60 -7.86
CA VAL A 152 2.58 -18.97 -8.38
C VAL A 152 3.73 -19.87 -7.95
N ARG A 153 4.98 -19.39 -8.05
CA ARG A 153 6.16 -20.14 -7.61
C ARG A 153 6.10 -20.47 -6.11
N ALA A 154 5.72 -19.53 -5.26
CA ALA A 154 5.58 -19.76 -3.82
C ALA A 154 4.54 -20.84 -3.50
N CYS A 155 3.39 -20.81 -4.19
CA CYS A 155 2.36 -21.85 -4.07
C CYS A 155 2.89 -23.22 -4.50
N VAL A 156 3.52 -23.30 -5.67
CA VAL A 156 4.09 -24.56 -6.21
C VAL A 156 5.17 -25.13 -5.28
N LEU A 157 6.04 -24.29 -4.70
CA LEU A 157 7.06 -24.74 -3.74
C LEU A 157 6.43 -25.37 -2.49
N HIS A 158 5.37 -24.77 -1.95
CA HIS A 158 4.61 -25.35 -0.84
C HIS A 158 3.98 -26.69 -1.21
N VAL A 159 3.38 -26.77 -2.39
CA VAL A 159 2.80 -28.02 -2.91
C VAL A 159 3.85 -29.10 -3.07
N ILE A 160 5.03 -28.80 -3.61
CA ILE A 160 6.14 -29.76 -3.74
C ILE A 160 6.53 -30.32 -2.37
N GLN A 161 6.67 -29.46 -1.36
CA GLN A 161 7.03 -29.90 0.00
C GLN A 161 5.97 -30.86 0.56
N LYS A 162 4.68 -30.52 0.43
CA LYS A 162 3.58 -31.33 0.95
C LYS A 162 3.38 -32.63 0.18
N ALA A 163 3.41 -32.60 -1.15
CA ALA A 163 3.27 -33.79 -1.96
C ALA A 163 4.46 -34.75 -1.79
N ARG A 164 5.69 -34.24 -1.55
CA ARG A 164 6.84 -35.07 -1.18
C ARG A 164 6.64 -35.74 0.17
N TYR A 165 6.19 -34.99 1.18
CA TYR A 165 5.85 -35.57 2.48
C TYR A 165 4.83 -36.71 2.35
N VAL A 166 3.78 -36.52 1.54
CA VAL A 166 2.79 -37.57 1.27
C VAL A 166 3.43 -38.78 0.59
N ALA A 167 4.24 -38.59 -0.45
CA ALA A 167 4.91 -39.68 -1.15
C ALA A 167 5.80 -40.52 -0.20
N ASP A 168 6.54 -39.85 0.69
CA ASP A 168 7.49 -40.50 1.59
C ASP A 168 6.82 -41.17 2.80
N ASN A 169 5.62 -40.72 3.21
CA ASN A 169 5.01 -41.09 4.49
C ASN A 169 3.64 -41.75 4.37
N CYS A 170 3.03 -41.88 3.18
CA CYS A 170 1.65 -42.40 3.06
C CYS A 170 1.46 -43.84 3.57
N SER A 171 2.53 -44.64 3.67
CA SER A 171 2.48 -45.99 4.25
C SER A 171 2.77 -46.03 5.76
N SER A 172 3.04 -44.88 6.38
CA SER A 172 3.35 -44.79 7.82
C SER A 172 2.09 -44.87 8.67
N ALA A 173 2.16 -45.62 9.78
CA ALA A 173 1.05 -45.74 10.73
C ALA A 173 0.67 -44.41 11.41
N PHE A 174 1.57 -43.42 11.43
CA PHE A 174 1.31 -42.08 12.00
C PHE A 174 0.88 -41.06 10.94
N PHE A 175 0.67 -41.49 9.69
CA PHE A 175 0.25 -40.60 8.61
C PHE A 175 -1.19 -40.13 8.81
N ARG A 176 -1.36 -38.82 8.99
CA ARG A 176 -2.67 -38.18 9.15
C ARG A 176 -3.32 -37.97 7.77
N ALA A 177 -3.91 -39.01 7.22
CA ALA A 177 -4.44 -38.99 5.85
C ALA A 177 -5.46 -37.86 5.61
N GLU A 178 -6.44 -37.69 6.51
CA GLU A 178 -7.44 -36.61 6.42
C GLU A 178 -6.82 -35.22 6.43
N HIS A 179 -5.86 -34.97 7.33
CA HIS A 179 -5.19 -33.68 7.42
C HIS A 179 -4.44 -33.33 6.12
N ASN A 180 -3.69 -34.29 5.58
CA ASN A 180 -2.92 -34.10 4.35
C ASN A 180 -3.84 -33.99 3.12
N ALA A 181 -4.97 -34.71 3.11
CA ALA A 181 -5.99 -34.58 2.07
C ALA A 181 -6.51 -33.14 2.03
N SER A 182 -6.98 -32.62 3.17
CA SER A 182 -7.48 -31.25 3.26
C SER A 182 -6.42 -30.19 2.90
N GLU A 183 -5.15 -30.39 3.26
CA GLU A 183 -4.09 -29.47 2.83
C GLU A 183 -3.89 -29.48 1.31
N LEU A 184 -3.77 -30.64 0.67
CA LEU A 184 -3.57 -30.72 -0.77
C LEU A 184 -4.81 -30.27 -1.56
N GLU A 185 -6.01 -30.50 -1.07
CA GLU A 185 -7.26 -29.98 -1.64
C GLU A 185 -7.30 -28.45 -1.64
N ALA A 186 -6.94 -27.83 -0.51
CA ALA A 186 -6.90 -26.38 -0.37
C ALA A 186 -5.87 -25.77 -1.34
N TYR A 187 -4.66 -26.34 -1.43
CA TYR A 187 -3.64 -25.87 -2.37
C TYR A 187 -3.96 -26.17 -3.84
N SER A 188 -4.66 -27.27 -4.13
CA SER A 188 -5.18 -27.56 -5.48
C SER A 188 -6.17 -26.47 -5.92
N THR A 189 -7.09 -26.09 -5.02
CA THR A 189 -8.06 -25.01 -5.21
C THR A 189 -7.37 -23.66 -5.38
N ALA A 190 -6.40 -23.34 -4.53
CA ALA A 190 -5.59 -22.13 -4.65
C ALA A 190 -4.84 -22.07 -5.99
N LEU A 191 -4.22 -23.18 -6.42
CA LEU A 191 -3.50 -23.26 -7.70
C LEU A 191 -4.44 -23.10 -8.91
N ARG A 192 -5.68 -23.61 -8.83
CA ARG A 192 -6.73 -23.37 -9.83
C ARG A 192 -7.07 -21.88 -9.94
N GLN A 193 -7.25 -21.19 -8.81
CA GLN A 193 -7.55 -19.76 -8.81
C GLN A 193 -6.35 -18.91 -9.26
N LEU A 194 -5.12 -19.28 -8.86
CA LEU A 194 -3.90 -18.66 -9.39
C LEU A 194 -3.79 -18.84 -10.90
N ARG A 195 -4.16 -20.01 -11.45
CA ARG A 195 -4.23 -20.23 -12.90
C ARG A 195 -5.23 -19.28 -13.57
N ALA A 196 -6.38 -19.02 -12.96
CA ALA A 196 -7.32 -18.02 -13.47
C ALA A 196 -6.69 -16.61 -13.48
N LEU A 197 -6.03 -16.20 -12.39
CA LEU A 197 -5.32 -14.92 -12.31
C LEU A 197 -4.22 -14.79 -13.37
N MET A 198 -3.49 -15.87 -13.66
CA MET A 198 -2.45 -15.88 -14.69
C MET A 198 -3.04 -15.70 -16.10
N TYR A 199 -4.21 -16.26 -16.39
CA TYR A 199 -4.91 -16.02 -17.66
C TYR A 199 -5.43 -14.58 -17.76
N LEU A 200 -5.93 -14.02 -16.67
CA LEU A 200 -6.29 -12.61 -16.60
C LEU A 200 -5.08 -11.71 -16.86
N GLY A 201 -3.93 -12.00 -16.24
CA GLY A 201 -2.68 -11.32 -16.52
C GLY A 201 -2.26 -11.46 -18.00
N GLN A 202 -2.42 -12.64 -18.61
CA GLN A 202 -2.06 -12.86 -20.00
C GLN A 202 -2.93 -12.03 -20.95
N ARG A 203 -4.22 -11.87 -20.61
CA ARG A 203 -5.10 -10.96 -21.35
C ARG A 203 -4.66 -9.51 -21.21
N LEU A 204 -4.37 -9.04 -19.99
CA LEU A 204 -3.83 -7.68 -19.79
C LEU A 204 -2.55 -7.45 -20.61
N LEU A 205 -1.68 -8.46 -20.70
CA LEU A 205 -0.45 -8.37 -21.48
C LEU A 205 -0.72 -8.20 -22.99
N GLY A 206 -1.82 -8.77 -23.51
CA GLY A 206 -2.22 -8.63 -24.91
C GLY A 206 -2.88 -7.27 -25.22
N GLU A 207 -3.58 -6.69 -24.25
CA GLU A 207 -4.29 -5.42 -24.39
C GLU A 207 -3.41 -4.19 -24.10
N ASN A 208 -2.45 -4.34 -23.17
CA ASN A 208 -1.57 -3.25 -22.77
C ASN A 208 -0.54 -2.95 -23.85
N GLY A 209 -0.17 -1.67 -23.96
CA GLY A 209 0.95 -1.25 -24.80
C GLY A 209 2.29 -1.80 -24.29
N VAL A 210 3.29 -1.82 -25.18
CA VAL A 210 4.67 -2.12 -24.77
C VAL A 210 5.10 -1.13 -23.69
N ASP A 211 5.68 -1.64 -22.60
CA ASP A 211 6.13 -0.84 -21.45
C ASP A 211 5.00 -0.12 -20.68
N GLN A 212 3.74 -0.53 -20.87
CA GLN A 212 2.58 0.00 -20.14
C GLN A 212 1.94 -1.07 -19.26
N LEU A 213 1.68 -0.75 -17.99
CA LEU A 213 0.97 -1.64 -17.06
C LEU A 213 -0.55 -1.41 -17.04
N TYR A 214 -1.01 -0.38 -17.75
CA TYR A 214 -2.41 -0.02 -17.94
C TYR A 214 -2.75 0.08 -19.42
N SER A 215 -4.02 -0.13 -19.75
CA SER A 215 -4.51 0.14 -21.11
C SER A 215 -4.60 1.64 -21.37
N THR A 216 -4.11 2.09 -22.52
CA THR A 216 -4.20 3.51 -22.95
C THR A 216 -5.54 3.86 -23.59
N GLN A 217 -6.33 2.85 -23.98
CA GLN A 217 -7.68 2.99 -24.51
C GLN A 217 -8.61 2.04 -23.74
N ASP A 218 -9.17 2.52 -22.63
CA ASP A 218 -10.09 1.72 -21.82
C ASP A 218 -11.47 1.65 -22.48
N GLN A 219 -11.62 0.75 -23.47
CA GLN A 219 -12.89 0.46 -24.13
C GLN A 219 -13.79 -0.46 -23.28
N GLY A 220 -13.90 -0.19 -21.97
CA GLY A 220 -14.64 -1.02 -21.00
C GLY A 220 -13.88 -2.27 -20.54
N ILE A 221 -12.58 -2.35 -20.83
CA ILE A 221 -11.70 -3.47 -20.44
C ILE A 221 -11.59 -3.52 -18.93
N SER A 222 -11.34 -2.39 -18.27
CA SER A 222 -11.22 -2.33 -16.81
C SER A 222 -12.52 -2.80 -16.13
N HIS A 223 -13.68 -2.41 -16.66
CA HIS A 223 -14.96 -2.84 -16.09
C HIS A 223 -15.21 -4.35 -16.26
N SER A 224 -14.98 -4.92 -17.45
CA SER A 224 -15.07 -6.37 -17.70
C SER A 224 -14.11 -7.13 -16.80
N PHE A 225 -12.88 -6.63 -16.66
CA PHE A 225 -11.85 -7.24 -15.84
C PHE A 225 -12.16 -7.21 -14.34
N VAL A 226 -12.57 -6.04 -13.83
CA VAL A 226 -13.00 -5.89 -12.44
C VAL A 226 -14.18 -6.82 -12.18
N SER A 227 -15.21 -6.82 -13.03
CA SER A 227 -16.37 -7.71 -12.89
C SER A 227 -15.98 -9.20 -12.84
N GLU A 228 -15.11 -9.64 -13.75
CA GLU A 228 -14.60 -11.00 -13.78
C GLU A 228 -13.85 -11.34 -12.48
N TYR A 229 -12.90 -10.49 -12.10
CA TYR A 229 -12.12 -10.63 -10.87
C TYR A 229 -13.03 -10.70 -9.63
N MET A 230 -14.04 -9.86 -9.55
CA MET A 230 -14.97 -9.81 -8.43
C MET A 230 -15.78 -11.10 -8.28
N SER A 231 -16.08 -11.76 -9.40
CA SER A 231 -16.80 -13.04 -9.41
C SER A 231 -15.95 -14.25 -9.00
N LEU A 232 -14.62 -14.13 -8.96
CA LEU A 232 -13.75 -15.25 -8.60
C LEU A 232 -13.91 -15.64 -7.12
N HIS A 233 -13.85 -16.94 -6.85
CA HIS A 233 -13.79 -17.51 -5.50
C HIS A 233 -12.48 -17.13 -4.80
N LYS A 234 -12.58 -16.63 -3.57
CA LYS A 234 -11.46 -16.06 -2.80
C LYS A 234 -11.15 -16.85 -1.53
N ALA A 235 -12.14 -17.53 -0.93
CA ALA A 235 -11.99 -18.20 0.37
C ALA A 235 -10.77 -19.13 0.46
N CYS A 236 -10.43 -19.82 -0.65
CA CYS A 236 -9.27 -20.70 -0.71
C CYS A 236 -7.94 -20.06 -0.28
N PHE A 237 -7.79 -18.74 -0.39
CA PHE A 237 -6.58 -18.03 0.04
C PHE A 237 -6.59 -17.60 1.51
N TYR A 238 -7.75 -17.60 2.17
CA TYR A 238 -7.92 -17.13 3.56
C TYR A 238 -8.16 -18.28 4.55
N GLY A 239 -8.30 -19.51 4.03
CA GLY A 239 -8.28 -20.75 4.81
C GLY A 239 -6.87 -21.28 5.04
N ARG A 240 -6.61 -22.55 4.70
CA ARG A 240 -5.30 -23.20 4.94
C ARG A 240 -4.14 -22.54 4.20
N CYS A 241 -4.39 -21.92 3.06
CA CYS A 241 -3.36 -21.26 2.27
C CYS A 241 -3.00 -19.86 2.77
N LEU A 242 -3.59 -19.36 3.86
CA LEU A 242 -3.39 -17.98 4.31
C LEU A 242 -1.92 -17.62 4.50
N GLY A 243 -1.49 -16.62 3.71
CA GLY A 243 -0.17 -16.02 3.76
C GLY A 243 0.96 -16.86 3.19
N PHE A 244 0.67 -17.85 2.33
CA PHE A 244 1.70 -18.67 1.69
C PHE A 244 2.73 -17.84 0.90
N GLN A 245 2.33 -16.67 0.39
CA GLN A 245 3.15 -15.76 -0.39
C GLN A 245 4.07 -14.86 0.44
N PHE A 246 3.86 -14.78 1.76
CA PHE A 246 4.66 -13.95 2.67
C PHE A 246 5.71 -14.79 3.42
N SER A 247 6.68 -14.09 4.02
CA SER A 247 7.63 -14.68 4.96
C SER A 247 6.88 -15.47 6.05
N PRO A 248 7.36 -16.67 6.45
CA PRO A 248 6.76 -17.46 7.52
C PRO A 248 6.53 -16.68 8.83
N ALA A 249 7.37 -15.68 9.12
CA ALA A 249 7.26 -14.84 10.32
C ALA A 249 5.96 -14.00 10.36
N LEU A 250 5.42 -13.63 9.19
CA LEU A 250 4.21 -12.80 9.10
C LEU A 250 2.91 -13.60 9.11
N ARG A 251 2.96 -14.91 8.86
CA ARG A 251 1.75 -15.75 8.76
C ARG A 251 0.91 -15.78 10.04
N PRO A 252 1.49 -15.92 11.25
CA PRO A 252 0.70 -15.88 12.49
C PRO A 252 -0.02 -14.55 12.66
N PHE A 253 0.64 -13.44 12.29
CA PHE A 253 0.01 -12.12 12.34
C PHE A 253 -1.19 -12.03 11.39
N PHE A 254 -1.05 -12.43 10.12
CA PHE A 254 -2.17 -12.41 9.19
C PHE A 254 -3.30 -13.34 9.61
N GLN A 255 -2.99 -14.50 10.18
CA GLN A 255 -3.99 -15.39 10.77
C GLN A 255 -4.77 -14.67 11.88
N THR A 256 -4.08 -14.01 12.80
CA THR A 256 -4.74 -13.22 13.86
C THR A 256 -5.61 -12.13 13.26
N VAL A 257 -5.13 -11.34 12.30
CA VAL A 257 -5.90 -10.28 11.64
C VAL A 257 -7.17 -10.84 10.99
N VAL A 258 -7.05 -11.90 10.19
CA VAL A 258 -8.18 -12.53 9.50
C VAL A 258 -9.19 -13.08 10.50
N ILE A 259 -8.75 -13.77 11.55
CA ILE A 259 -9.63 -14.30 12.60
C ILE A 259 -10.33 -13.16 13.33
N SER A 260 -9.60 -12.13 13.76
CA SER A 260 -10.15 -10.96 14.43
C SER A 260 -11.19 -10.26 13.57
N MET A 261 -10.91 -10.07 12.29
CA MET A 261 -11.84 -9.42 11.36
C MET A 261 -13.10 -10.24 11.15
N VAL A 262 -12.95 -11.56 11.00
CA VAL A 262 -14.07 -12.47 10.81
C VAL A 262 -14.96 -12.53 12.06
N SER A 263 -14.36 -12.67 13.24
CA SER A 263 -15.08 -12.62 14.52
C SER A 263 -15.77 -11.28 14.76
N PHE A 264 -15.11 -10.17 14.40
CA PHE A 264 -15.69 -8.83 14.51
C PHE A 264 -16.86 -8.64 13.54
N GLY A 265 -16.74 -9.07 12.29
CA GLY A 265 -17.78 -8.94 11.26
C GLY A 265 -19.01 -9.82 11.48
N GLU A 266 -18.84 -11.01 12.07
CA GLU A 266 -19.97 -11.85 12.47
C GLU A 266 -20.86 -11.15 13.50
N ASN A 267 -20.23 -10.44 14.44
CA ASN A 267 -20.93 -9.71 15.49
C ASN A 267 -21.47 -8.37 15.01
N TRP A 268 -20.80 -7.70 14.06
CA TRP A 268 -21.25 -6.43 13.48
C TRP A 268 -22.66 -6.52 12.88
N LYS A 269 -22.95 -7.60 12.12
CA LYS A 269 -24.28 -7.82 11.53
C LYS A 269 -25.36 -8.16 12.57
N LYS A 270 -24.98 -8.73 13.72
CA LYS A 270 -25.89 -9.04 14.84
C LYS A 270 -26.13 -7.81 15.75
N GLN A 271 -25.27 -6.80 15.69
CA GLN A 271 -25.24 -5.63 16.57
C GLN A 271 -26.18 -4.47 16.20
N GLN A 272 -27.05 -4.62 15.19
CA GLN A 272 -28.20 -3.72 15.01
C GLN A 272 -29.26 -3.85 16.13
N SER A 273 -29.09 -4.79 17.07
CA SER A 273 -29.93 -4.97 18.25
C SER A 273 -29.11 -5.19 19.54
N GLY A 274 -28.97 -4.15 20.35
CA GLY A 274 -28.76 -4.28 21.80
C GLY A 274 -27.33 -4.39 22.35
N ILE A 275 -27.19 -3.87 23.58
CA ILE A 275 -25.96 -3.61 24.35
C ILE A 275 -25.31 -4.92 24.83
N GLY A 276 -24.20 -5.29 24.20
CA GLY A 276 -23.36 -6.44 24.56
C GLY A 276 -22.01 -6.34 23.84
N ARG A 277 -21.25 -5.29 24.17
CA ARG A 277 -20.13 -4.77 23.39
C ARG A 277 -18.82 -5.51 23.72
N ALA A 278 -18.11 -5.99 22.71
CA ALA A 278 -16.75 -6.57 22.72
C ALA A 278 -16.51 -7.97 23.34
N ALA A 279 -17.05 -8.32 24.52
CA ALA A 279 -16.66 -9.55 25.22
C ALA A 279 -17.05 -10.87 24.49
N LEU A 280 -18.10 -10.85 23.65
CA LEU A 280 -18.58 -12.04 22.94
C LEU A 280 -17.74 -12.41 21.69
N SER A 281 -16.97 -11.47 21.11
CA SER A 281 -16.12 -11.73 19.92
C SER A 281 -14.94 -12.65 20.23
N ILE A 282 -14.49 -12.69 21.49
CA ILE A 282 -13.37 -13.54 21.91
C ILE A 282 -13.82 -15.01 21.98
N LEU A 283 -15.06 -15.29 22.42
CA LEU A 283 -15.64 -16.63 22.48
C LEU A 283 -15.94 -17.24 21.10
N THR A 284 -16.28 -16.41 20.10
CA THR A 284 -16.54 -16.89 18.72
C THR A 284 -15.28 -17.07 17.87
N SER A 285 -14.11 -16.62 18.33
CA SER A 285 -12.85 -16.72 17.58
C SER A 285 -12.32 -18.15 17.45
N GLY A 286 -12.56 -19.00 18.46
CA GLY A 286 -12.01 -20.37 18.51
C GLY A 286 -12.42 -21.23 17.30
N LYS A 287 -13.65 -21.10 16.80
CA LYS A 287 -14.11 -21.89 15.64
C LYS A 287 -13.34 -21.55 14.36
N TYR A 288 -12.89 -20.30 14.19
CA TYR A 288 -12.12 -19.87 13.02
C TYR A 288 -10.62 -20.20 13.12
N VAL A 289 -10.15 -20.53 14.34
CA VAL A 289 -8.83 -21.15 14.56
C VAL A 289 -8.90 -22.63 14.20
N VAL A 290 -9.96 -23.32 14.65
CA VAL A 290 -10.14 -24.78 14.49
C VAL A 290 -10.49 -25.16 13.05
N ASP A 291 -11.32 -24.36 12.37
CA ASP A 291 -11.78 -24.60 11.01
C ASP A 291 -11.28 -23.49 10.05
N PRO A 292 -10.14 -23.72 9.36
CA PRO A 292 -9.62 -22.78 8.38
C PRO A 292 -10.56 -22.55 7.18
N GLU A 293 -11.31 -23.55 6.74
CA GLU A 293 -12.15 -23.39 5.54
C GLU A 293 -13.37 -22.51 5.86
N LEU A 294 -13.96 -22.68 7.05
CA LEU A 294 -14.97 -21.78 7.58
C LEU A 294 -14.44 -20.34 7.70
N ARG A 295 -13.21 -20.17 8.18
CA ARG A 295 -12.55 -18.85 8.24
C ARG A 295 -12.45 -18.22 6.86
N GLY A 296 -12.02 -18.98 5.85
CA GLY A 296 -11.90 -18.50 4.48
C GLY A 296 -13.24 -18.06 3.89
N ALA A 297 -14.27 -18.89 4.04
CA ALA A 297 -15.61 -18.61 3.53
C ALA A 297 -16.22 -17.35 4.18
N GLU A 298 -16.04 -17.22 5.49
CA GLU A 298 -16.57 -16.09 6.23
C GLU A 298 -15.80 -14.79 5.95
N PHE A 299 -14.48 -14.86 5.75
CA PHE A 299 -13.68 -13.73 5.29
C PHE A 299 -14.19 -13.21 3.94
N GLU A 300 -14.41 -14.10 2.98
CA GLU A 300 -14.95 -13.73 1.67
C GLU A 300 -16.32 -13.07 1.78
N ARG A 301 -17.21 -13.62 2.62
CA ARG A 301 -18.55 -13.07 2.88
C ARG A 301 -18.52 -11.66 3.49
N ILE A 302 -17.61 -11.43 4.43
CA ILE A 302 -17.44 -10.17 5.18
C ILE A 302 -16.83 -9.09 4.29
N THR A 303 -15.73 -9.39 3.61
CA THR A 303 -14.99 -8.41 2.81
C THR A 303 -15.79 -7.89 1.61
N GLN A 304 -16.70 -8.70 1.08
CA GLN A 304 -17.57 -8.31 -0.02
C GLN A 304 -18.73 -7.40 0.43
N ASN A 305 -19.27 -7.58 1.64
CA ASN A 305 -20.61 -7.07 1.99
C ASN A 305 -20.65 -6.07 3.16
N LEU A 306 -19.54 -5.75 3.82
CA LEU A 306 -19.55 -4.80 4.95
C LEU A 306 -19.31 -3.36 4.54
N ASP A 307 -19.96 -2.42 5.20
CA ASP A 307 -19.90 -0.98 4.90
C ASP A 307 -18.58 -0.32 5.34
N MET A 308 -18.42 0.96 5.01
CA MET A 308 -17.23 1.73 5.41
C MET A 308 -17.12 1.90 6.93
N HIS A 309 -18.24 1.97 7.66
CA HIS A 309 -18.23 2.11 9.11
C HIS A 309 -17.60 0.91 9.81
N PHE A 310 -17.85 -0.30 9.31
CA PHE A 310 -17.15 -1.50 9.77
C PHE A 310 -15.64 -1.35 9.62
N TRP A 311 -15.14 -0.95 8.45
CA TRP A 311 -13.71 -0.84 8.16
C TRP A 311 -13.05 0.22 9.02
N LYS A 312 -13.70 1.37 9.19
CA LYS A 312 -13.27 2.42 10.12
C LYS A 312 -13.16 1.88 11.54
N ALA A 313 -14.21 1.23 12.04
CA ALA A 313 -14.22 0.67 13.38
C ALA A 313 -13.12 -0.38 13.57
N PHE A 314 -12.96 -1.29 12.60
CA PHE A 314 -11.96 -2.35 12.65
C PHE A 314 -10.53 -1.82 12.62
N TRP A 315 -10.21 -0.88 11.71
CA TRP A 315 -8.87 -0.29 11.66
C TRP A 315 -8.56 0.55 12.90
N ASN A 316 -9.56 1.24 13.45
CA ASN A 316 -9.39 1.99 14.70
C ASN A 316 -9.29 1.07 15.94
N LEU A 317 -9.63 -0.24 15.87
CA LEU A 317 -9.34 -1.18 16.97
C LEU A 317 -7.84 -1.26 17.27
N THR A 318 -6.98 -1.01 16.28
CA THR A 318 -5.52 -0.95 16.50
C THR A 318 -5.09 0.24 17.36
N GLU A 319 -5.92 1.27 17.48
CA GLU A 319 -5.73 2.41 18.39
C GLU A 319 -6.27 2.14 19.80
N SER A 320 -6.99 1.03 20.02
CA SER A 320 -7.45 0.65 21.35
C SER A 320 -6.25 0.43 22.26
N GLU A 321 -6.33 0.98 23.48
CA GLU A 321 -5.23 0.94 24.46
C GLU A 321 -4.69 -0.47 24.70
N LEU A 322 -5.51 -1.51 24.46
CA LEU A 322 -5.16 -2.93 24.57
C LEU A 322 -3.99 -3.38 23.68
N LEU A 323 -3.98 -2.95 22.41
CA LEU A 323 -2.91 -3.29 21.46
C LEU A 323 -1.72 -2.33 21.60
N SER A 324 -1.99 -1.05 21.88
CA SER A 324 -0.93 -0.10 22.20
C SER A 324 -0.18 -0.47 23.49
N GLY A 325 -0.82 -1.15 24.44
CA GLY A 325 -0.22 -1.61 25.69
C GLY A 325 0.79 -2.73 25.50
N LEU A 326 0.55 -3.66 24.58
CA LEU A 326 1.51 -4.70 24.21
C LEU A 326 2.66 -4.15 23.35
N ALA A 327 2.37 -3.19 22.45
CA ALA A 327 3.39 -2.47 21.70
C ALA A 327 4.23 -1.52 22.58
N SER A 328 3.63 -0.96 23.64
CA SER A 328 4.25 -0.01 24.58
C SER A 328 5.47 -0.58 25.31
N ILE A 329 5.45 -1.88 25.66
CA ILE A 329 6.55 -2.54 26.38
C ILE A 329 7.85 -2.55 25.53
N THR A 330 7.73 -2.50 24.20
CA THR A 330 8.88 -2.46 23.26
C THR A 330 9.02 -1.13 22.52
N ALA A 331 8.17 -0.15 22.82
CA ALA A 331 8.14 1.12 22.10
C ALA A 331 9.38 1.97 22.43
N ASN A 332 9.94 2.60 21.39
CA ASN A 332 11.01 3.58 21.58
C ASN A 332 10.51 4.74 22.45
N ILE A 333 11.18 4.99 23.58
CA ILE A 333 10.90 6.15 24.42
C ILE A 333 11.41 7.40 23.69
N VAL A 334 10.58 8.44 23.66
CA VAL A 334 10.90 9.76 23.09
C VAL A 334 10.65 10.82 24.16
N GLN A 335 11.42 11.91 24.14
CA GLN A 335 11.30 12.98 25.13
C GLN A 335 10.13 13.93 24.84
N VAL A 336 9.70 14.05 23.59
CA VAL A 336 8.56 14.87 23.16
C VAL A 336 7.58 14.02 22.36
N ASN A 337 6.31 14.08 22.75
CA ASN A 337 5.19 13.46 22.06
C ASN A 337 3.92 14.24 22.42
N LEU A 338 3.74 15.38 21.75
CA LEU A 338 2.70 16.36 22.08
C LEU A 338 1.66 16.42 20.96
N THR A 339 0.39 16.43 21.33
CA THR A 339 -0.70 16.78 20.39
C THR A 339 -0.86 18.30 20.39
N LEU A 340 -0.94 18.89 19.19
CA LEU A 340 -1.12 20.31 18.96
C LEU A 340 -2.42 20.52 18.18
N THR A 341 -3.16 21.57 18.55
CA THR A 341 -4.38 22.03 17.88
C THR A 341 -4.11 23.43 17.34
N VAL A 342 -3.91 23.55 16.03
CA VAL A 342 -3.64 24.85 15.41
C VAL A 342 -4.93 25.52 14.95
N PRO A 343 -5.16 26.79 15.32
CA PRO A 343 -6.38 27.50 14.97
C PRO A 343 -6.43 27.87 13.48
N PRO A 344 -7.63 28.06 12.91
CA PRO A 344 -7.84 28.45 11.52
C PRO A 344 -7.56 29.94 11.31
N VAL A 345 -6.28 30.32 11.25
CA VAL A 345 -5.85 31.70 10.99
C VAL A 345 -5.19 31.80 9.61
N THR A 346 -5.37 32.92 8.91
CA THR A 346 -4.69 33.09 7.61
C THR A 346 -3.18 33.26 7.81
N LEU A 347 -2.37 32.42 7.15
CA LEU A 347 -0.92 32.46 7.22
C LEU A 347 -0.35 33.31 6.08
N ARG A 348 0.67 34.13 6.34
CA ARG A 348 1.40 34.88 5.31
C ARG A 348 2.75 34.22 5.01
N MET A 349 2.82 33.48 3.91
CA MET A 349 4.02 32.74 3.51
C MET A 349 4.87 33.57 2.56
N PRO A 350 6.21 33.68 2.77
CA PRO A 350 7.08 34.32 1.78
C PRO A 350 7.04 33.54 0.46
N LEU A 351 7.05 34.25 -0.67
CA LEU A 351 7.15 33.63 -1.99
C LEU A 351 8.53 32.99 -2.18
N ALA A 352 8.57 31.79 -2.74
CA ALA A 352 9.80 31.08 -3.05
C ALA A 352 10.67 31.81 -4.09
N SER A 353 10.06 32.60 -4.98
CA SER A 353 10.75 33.40 -5.99
C SER A 353 11.33 34.71 -5.45
N ASP A 354 10.65 35.33 -4.48
CA ASP A 354 11.09 36.57 -3.82
C ASP A 354 10.57 36.62 -2.38
N HIS A 355 11.49 36.48 -1.42
CA HIS A 355 11.16 36.43 0.01
C HIS A 355 10.63 37.75 0.57
N ARG A 356 10.67 38.85 -0.20
CA ARG A 356 10.10 40.15 0.18
C ARG A 356 8.58 40.21 -0.06
N LEU A 357 8.07 39.33 -0.90
CA LEU A 357 6.65 39.21 -1.21
C LEU A 357 6.06 38.03 -0.43
N CYS A 358 4.78 38.12 -0.09
CA CYS A 358 4.08 37.05 0.62
C CYS A 358 2.79 36.66 -0.09
N VAL A 359 2.46 35.37 -0.03
CA VAL A 359 1.15 34.80 -0.40
C VAL A 359 0.35 34.50 0.86
N ALA A 360 -0.96 34.76 0.80
CA ALA A 360 -1.88 34.39 1.87
C ALA A 360 -2.30 32.92 1.69
N VAL A 361 -2.12 32.11 2.73
CA VAL A 361 -2.62 30.75 2.81
C VAL A 361 -3.79 30.75 3.79
N HIS A 362 -5.00 30.60 3.26
CA HIS A 362 -6.22 30.59 4.05
C HIS A 362 -6.39 29.27 4.80
N PRO A 363 -7.14 29.27 5.92
CA PRO A 363 -7.51 28.05 6.61
C PRO A 363 -8.26 27.07 5.71
N PRO A 364 -8.21 25.77 6.00
CA PRO A 364 -9.03 24.75 5.34
C PRO A 364 -10.52 25.04 5.54
N VAL A 365 -11.31 25.04 4.46
CA VAL A 365 -12.73 25.41 4.50
C VAL A 365 -13.65 24.37 3.88
N ALA A 366 -13.12 23.42 3.10
CA ALA A 366 -13.95 22.42 2.43
C ALA A 366 -14.85 21.65 3.43
N HIS A 367 -16.10 21.42 3.02
CA HIS A 367 -17.18 20.70 3.72
C HIS A 367 -17.70 21.32 5.03
N TRP A 368 -16.85 21.83 5.90
CA TRP A 368 -17.22 22.24 7.26
C TRP A 368 -16.81 23.67 7.65
N GLY A 369 -16.32 24.46 6.70
CA GLY A 369 -15.77 25.78 7.00
C GLY A 369 -14.44 25.72 7.77
N PRO A 370 -13.95 26.89 8.24
CA PRO A 370 -12.66 27.00 8.92
C PRO A 370 -12.64 26.16 10.20
N GLY A 371 -11.72 25.21 10.28
CA GLY A 371 -11.55 24.34 11.44
C GLY A 371 -10.11 24.25 11.92
N ASN A 372 -9.93 23.85 13.19
CA ASN A 372 -8.62 23.59 13.74
C ASN A 372 -7.93 22.43 13.02
N VAL A 373 -6.61 22.49 12.88
CA VAL A 373 -5.80 21.38 12.36
C VAL A 373 -5.08 20.72 13.52
N LYS A 374 -5.36 19.43 13.75
CA LYS A 374 -4.71 18.63 14.77
C LYS A 374 -3.41 18.02 14.22
N MET A 375 -2.40 17.93 15.05
CA MET A 375 -1.13 17.29 14.70
C MET A 375 -0.40 16.78 15.94
N ARG A 376 0.62 15.95 15.72
CA ARG A 376 1.45 15.35 16.75
C ARG A 376 2.92 15.65 16.50
N LEU A 377 3.57 16.29 17.46
CA LEU A 377 5.01 16.50 17.47
C LEU A 377 5.70 15.36 18.22
N ILE A 378 6.60 14.65 17.53
CA ILE A 378 7.41 13.56 18.06
C ILE A 378 8.89 13.96 17.97
N SER A 379 9.61 13.92 19.08
CA SER A 379 11.05 14.15 19.11
C SER A 379 11.74 13.24 20.12
N HIS A 380 12.67 12.41 19.66
CA HIS A 380 13.45 11.54 20.54
C HIS A 380 14.24 12.34 21.58
N THR A 381 14.83 13.47 21.17
CA THR A 381 15.53 14.42 22.04
C THR A 381 14.70 15.69 22.18
N LEU A 382 14.55 16.20 23.40
CA LEU A 382 13.97 17.50 23.68
C LEU A 382 14.91 18.58 23.11
N ARG A 383 14.39 19.41 22.22
CA ARG A 383 15.12 20.49 21.55
C ARG A 383 14.58 21.85 21.99
N GLU A 384 15.39 22.88 21.77
CA GLU A 384 14.97 24.28 21.96
C GLU A 384 13.62 24.58 21.31
N GLY A 385 12.76 25.34 21.99
CA GLY A 385 11.41 25.67 21.54
C GLY A 385 10.32 24.65 21.87
N GLN A 386 10.67 23.38 22.08
CA GLN A 386 9.68 22.30 22.27
C GLN A 386 9.05 22.23 23.69
N ASP A 387 9.61 22.98 24.64
CA ASP A 387 9.10 23.15 26.00
C ASP A 387 8.72 24.61 26.29
N SER A 388 8.56 25.43 25.24
CA SER A 388 8.14 26.82 25.37
C SER A 388 6.66 26.93 25.74
N GLU A 389 6.30 27.98 26.49
CA GLU A 389 4.90 28.29 26.78
C GLU A 389 4.09 28.52 25.50
N GLU A 390 4.72 29.08 24.47
CA GLU A 390 4.10 29.33 23.16
C GLU A 390 3.68 28.03 22.46
N LEU A 391 4.55 27.00 22.42
CA LEU A 391 4.16 25.71 21.84
C LEU A 391 3.08 25.04 22.71
N LEU A 392 3.24 25.06 24.03
CA LEU A 392 2.30 24.44 24.96
C LEU A 392 0.91 25.08 24.91
N ALA A 393 0.79 26.35 24.51
CA ALA A 393 -0.50 27.00 24.27
C ALA A 393 -1.31 26.36 23.15
N TYR A 394 -0.67 25.66 22.20
CA TYR A 394 -1.36 24.87 21.17
C TYR A 394 -1.74 23.47 21.66
N SER A 395 -1.25 23.01 22.81
CA SER A 395 -1.64 21.72 23.38
C SER A 395 -2.87 21.87 24.28
N GLU A 396 -3.97 21.19 23.96
CA GLU A 396 -5.13 21.14 24.85
C GLU A 396 -4.81 20.29 26.08
N GLY A 397 -5.02 20.85 27.28
CA GLY A 397 -4.82 20.16 28.54
C GLY A 397 -3.36 20.17 29.01
N ALA A 398 -3.05 21.11 29.92
CA ALA A 398 -1.85 21.12 30.74
C ALA A 398 -1.81 19.93 31.73
N SER A 399 -1.80 18.71 31.19
CA SER A 399 -1.51 17.42 31.83
C SER A 399 -0.96 16.39 30.83
N GLY A 400 -0.51 16.82 29.65
CA GLY A 400 0.36 16.01 28.80
C GLY A 400 1.66 15.75 29.54
N SER A 401 1.75 14.59 30.20
CA SER A 401 2.96 14.15 30.86
C SER A 401 4.12 14.21 29.86
N MET A 402 4.95 15.26 29.94
CA MET A 402 6.36 15.10 29.65
C MET A 402 6.75 13.88 30.48
N SER A 403 6.96 12.74 29.81
CA SER A 403 7.36 11.50 30.45
C SER A 403 8.83 11.67 30.84
N LEU A 404 9.06 12.60 31.75
CA LEU A 404 10.29 12.84 32.46
C LEU A 404 10.39 11.68 33.44
N PRO A 405 11.35 10.75 33.27
CA PRO A 405 11.68 9.84 34.34
C PRO A 405 12.01 10.70 35.57
N SER A 406 11.25 10.53 36.66
CA SER A 406 11.46 11.27 37.90
C SER A 406 12.94 11.20 38.30
N GLY A 407 13.65 12.33 38.22
CA GLY A 407 15.03 12.47 38.71
C GLY A 407 16.07 13.03 37.72
N PHE A 408 15.80 13.10 36.42
CA PHE A 408 16.73 13.69 35.44
C PHE A 408 16.04 14.78 34.61
N ARG A 409 16.48 16.04 34.72
CA ARG A 409 16.15 17.06 33.73
C ARG A 409 16.86 16.67 32.42
N PRO A 410 16.16 16.35 31.33
CA PRO A 410 16.78 16.03 30.06
C PRO A 410 17.56 17.27 29.60
N GLN A 411 18.79 17.04 29.18
CA GLN A 411 19.61 18.10 28.61
C GLN A 411 18.97 18.55 27.29
N ARG A 412 18.55 19.82 27.24
CA ARG A 412 17.96 20.42 26.03
C ARG A 412 19.00 20.42 24.91
N GLY A 413 18.66 19.78 23.80
CA GLY A 413 19.46 19.79 22.58
C GLY A 413 19.25 21.07 21.77
N PRO A 414 20.17 21.42 20.86
CA PRO A 414 19.98 22.54 19.93
C PRO A 414 18.84 22.27 18.94
N LEU A 415 18.40 23.31 18.22
CA LEU A 415 17.51 23.13 17.07
C LEU A 415 18.13 22.18 16.03
N SER A 416 17.31 21.30 15.46
CA SER A 416 17.69 20.45 14.33
C SER A 416 17.78 21.30 13.05
N PRO A 417 18.78 21.11 12.16
CA PRO A 417 18.73 21.69 10.81
C PRO A 417 17.57 21.13 9.98
N TRP A 418 17.04 19.98 10.37
CA TRP A 418 16.10 19.20 9.57
C TRP A 418 14.74 19.08 10.26
N LEU A 419 13.68 18.94 9.46
CA LEU A 419 12.32 18.66 9.90
C LEU A 419 11.70 17.58 9.00
N VAL A 420 11.00 16.62 9.60
CA VAL A 420 10.10 15.73 8.85
C VAL A 420 8.67 16.18 9.11
N VAL A 421 7.90 16.42 8.05
CA VAL A 421 6.45 16.58 8.13
C VAL A 421 5.82 15.31 7.59
N HIS A 422 5.00 14.67 8.40
CA HIS A 422 4.45 13.36 8.16
C HIS A 422 2.93 13.42 7.90
N PHE A 423 2.47 12.68 6.89
CA PHE A 423 1.05 12.44 6.63
C PHE A 423 0.78 10.93 6.70
N HIS A 424 -0.16 10.53 7.54
CA HIS A 424 -0.42 9.11 7.80
C HIS A 424 -1.24 8.42 6.69
N GLY A 425 -1.08 7.10 6.58
CA GLY A 425 -1.93 6.22 5.77
C GLY A 425 -3.33 6.01 6.37
N GLY A 426 -4.07 5.00 5.88
CA GLY A 426 -5.45 4.73 6.31
C GLY A 426 -6.52 5.04 5.26
N GLY A 427 -6.14 5.05 3.98
CA GLY A 427 -7.07 5.14 2.86
C GLY A 427 -7.89 6.43 2.80
N PHE A 428 -7.40 7.51 3.42
CA PHE A 428 -8.13 8.78 3.65
C PHE A 428 -9.36 8.67 4.55
N VAL A 429 -9.64 7.49 5.11
CA VAL A 429 -10.89 7.20 5.82
C VAL A 429 -10.66 6.83 7.28
N ALA A 430 -9.49 6.34 7.66
CA ALA A 430 -9.25 5.86 9.02
C ALA A 430 -7.85 6.23 9.52
N GLN A 431 -7.59 5.88 10.78
CA GLN A 431 -6.31 6.05 11.47
C GLN A 431 -5.94 7.51 11.75
N THR A 432 -4.88 7.67 12.54
CA THR A 432 -4.34 8.96 12.98
C THR A 432 -2.82 8.88 13.10
N SER A 433 -2.18 10.00 13.45
CA SER A 433 -0.79 10.06 13.90
C SER A 433 -0.47 9.09 15.03
N LYS A 434 -1.46 8.73 15.86
CA LYS A 434 -1.27 7.84 17.01
C LYS A 434 -1.01 6.39 16.56
N SER A 435 -1.74 5.88 15.56
CA SER A 435 -1.54 4.51 15.07
C SER A 435 -0.20 4.33 14.33
N HIS A 436 0.42 5.42 13.88
CA HIS A 436 1.72 5.41 13.18
C HIS A 436 2.89 5.75 14.12
N GLU A 437 2.61 6.07 15.39
CA GLU A 437 3.58 6.56 16.38
C GLU A 437 4.78 5.60 16.56
N SER A 438 4.55 4.30 16.47
CA SER A 438 5.57 3.29 16.78
C SER A 438 6.78 3.39 15.84
N TYR A 439 6.56 3.48 14.52
CA TYR A 439 7.68 3.66 13.57
C TYR A 439 8.19 5.11 13.57
N LEU A 440 7.33 6.10 13.79
CA LEU A 440 7.74 7.51 13.84
C LEU A 440 8.69 7.80 15.02
N LYS A 441 8.46 7.18 16.18
CA LYS A 441 9.40 7.22 17.32
C LYS A 441 10.75 6.62 16.97
N SER A 442 10.74 5.48 16.26
CA SER A 442 11.96 4.84 15.77
C SER A 442 12.71 5.76 14.81
N TRP A 443 12.01 6.35 13.83
CA TRP A 443 12.59 7.26 12.85
C TRP A 443 13.16 8.52 13.50
N SER A 444 12.44 9.14 14.43
CA SER A 444 12.92 10.32 15.15
C SER A 444 14.22 10.02 15.90
N ARG A 445 14.34 8.82 16.49
CA ARG A 445 15.57 8.35 17.14
C ARG A 445 16.69 8.06 16.15
N GLN A 446 16.43 7.31 15.08
CA GLN A 446 17.43 6.91 14.08
C GLN A 446 17.98 8.09 13.27
N LEU A 447 17.13 9.06 12.96
CA LEU A 447 17.50 10.26 12.21
C LEU A 447 17.99 11.39 13.12
N GLY A 448 17.59 11.38 14.39
CA GLY A 448 17.82 12.50 15.31
C GLY A 448 17.01 13.75 14.93
N VAL A 449 15.85 13.60 14.29
CA VAL A 449 15.07 14.71 13.70
C VAL A 449 13.68 14.80 14.35
N PRO A 450 13.16 16.01 14.65
CA PRO A 450 11.77 16.18 15.06
C PRO A 450 10.82 15.86 13.91
N ILE A 451 9.71 15.19 14.23
CA ILE A 451 8.69 14.78 13.27
C ILE A 451 7.36 15.40 13.65
N LEU A 452 6.73 16.09 12.70
CA LEU A 452 5.38 16.64 12.85
C LEU A 452 4.40 15.83 12.02
N SER A 453 3.52 15.06 12.65
CA SER A 453 2.53 14.21 11.98
C SER A 453 1.15 14.86 12.00
N VAL A 454 0.51 15.06 10.85
CA VAL A 454 -0.77 15.77 10.74
C VAL A 454 -1.95 14.80 10.87
N ASP A 455 -2.90 15.12 11.76
CA ASP A 455 -4.17 14.41 11.95
C ASP A 455 -5.24 15.07 11.08
N TYR A 456 -5.19 14.81 9.78
CA TYR A 456 -6.13 15.39 8.81
C TYR A 456 -7.53 14.75 8.91
N SER A 457 -8.54 15.50 8.51
CA SER A 457 -9.94 15.09 8.49
C SER A 457 -10.18 13.97 7.48
N LEU A 458 -11.00 13.00 7.86
CA LEU A 458 -11.18 11.75 7.15
C LEU A 458 -12.49 11.71 6.37
N ALA A 459 -12.49 10.99 5.26
CA ALA A 459 -13.67 10.63 4.50
C ALA A 459 -14.44 9.47 5.20
N PRO A 460 -15.74 9.27 4.93
CA PRO A 460 -16.61 10.04 4.02
C PRO A 460 -17.14 11.36 4.59
N GLU A 461 -16.86 11.69 5.85
CA GLU A 461 -17.38 12.89 6.49
C GLU A 461 -16.71 14.14 5.89
N ALA A 462 -15.40 14.10 5.65
CA ALA A 462 -14.63 15.13 4.96
C ALA A 462 -13.93 14.55 3.71
N PRO A 463 -14.64 14.42 2.58
CA PRO A 463 -14.04 13.94 1.33
C PRO A 463 -13.06 14.97 0.75
N PHE A 464 -12.43 14.63 -0.37
CA PHE A 464 -11.59 15.55 -1.13
C PHE A 464 -12.31 16.91 -1.35
N PRO A 465 -11.64 18.06 -1.20
CA PRO A 465 -10.21 18.25 -0.97
C PRO A 465 -9.79 18.52 0.49
N ARG A 466 -10.63 18.22 1.50
CA ARG A 466 -10.41 18.67 2.88
C ARG A 466 -9.05 18.25 3.46
N ALA A 467 -8.70 16.97 3.38
CA ALA A 467 -7.41 16.48 3.86
C ALA A 467 -6.20 17.18 3.19
N LEU A 468 -6.29 17.47 1.88
CA LEU A 468 -5.25 18.18 1.15
C LEU A 468 -5.12 19.65 1.60
N GLU A 469 -6.24 20.31 1.90
CA GLU A 469 -6.22 21.66 2.47
C GLU A 469 -5.53 21.69 3.84
N GLU A 470 -5.88 20.77 4.73
CA GLU A 470 -5.32 20.68 6.07
C GLU A 470 -3.84 20.33 6.06
N CYS A 471 -3.42 19.36 5.25
CA CYS A 471 -2.00 19.00 5.14
C CYS A 471 -1.16 20.14 4.53
N PHE A 472 -1.67 20.87 3.54
CA PHE A 472 -0.97 22.03 2.99
C PHE A 472 -0.89 23.18 3.99
N TYR A 473 -1.97 23.45 4.72
CA TYR A 473 -2.01 24.45 5.78
C TYR A 473 -1.03 24.11 6.91
N ALA A 474 -1.03 22.86 7.39
CA ALA A 474 -0.10 22.37 8.40
C ALA A 474 1.37 22.47 7.96
N TYR A 475 1.67 22.16 6.69
CA TYR A 475 3.00 22.34 6.12
C TYR A 475 3.44 23.83 6.16
N CYS A 476 2.55 24.75 5.77
CA CYS A 476 2.83 26.19 5.82
C CYS A 476 3.04 26.68 7.26
N TRP A 477 2.19 26.24 8.19
CA TRP A 477 2.33 26.54 9.61
C TRP A 477 3.64 26.02 10.18
N ALA A 478 4.05 24.80 9.82
CA ALA A 478 5.30 24.20 10.27
C ALA A 478 6.54 24.97 9.77
N LEU A 479 6.51 25.52 8.56
CA LEU A 479 7.58 26.36 8.04
C LEU A 479 7.73 27.67 8.83
N GLN A 480 6.62 28.33 9.17
CA GLN A 480 6.64 29.57 9.96
C GLN A 480 7.05 29.34 11.42
N ASN A 481 6.65 28.20 11.99
CA ASN A 481 6.80 27.89 13.41
C ASN A 481 7.85 26.81 13.68
N CYS A 482 8.77 26.56 12.73
CA CYS A 482 9.75 25.47 12.82
C CYS A 482 10.59 25.50 14.11
N HIS A 483 10.89 26.69 14.61
CA HIS A 483 11.62 26.90 15.87
C HIS A 483 10.89 26.32 17.09
N LEU A 484 9.55 26.40 17.13
CA LEU A 484 8.73 25.75 18.18
C LEU A 484 8.79 24.22 18.05
N LEU A 485 8.97 23.71 16.84
CA LEU A 485 9.06 22.28 16.55
C LEU A 485 10.45 21.70 16.85
N GLY A 486 11.39 22.48 17.38
CA GLY A 486 12.76 22.04 17.63
C GLY A 486 13.62 21.97 16.38
N SER A 487 13.29 22.75 15.34
CA SER A 487 13.98 22.75 14.06
C SER A 487 14.25 24.18 13.55
N THR A 488 15.25 24.33 12.70
CA THR A 488 15.43 25.53 11.86
C THR A 488 14.79 25.37 10.48
N ALA A 489 14.31 24.15 10.16
CA ALA A 489 13.79 23.77 8.86
C ALA A 489 14.71 24.19 7.69
N GLU A 490 16.04 24.15 7.88
CA GLU A 490 16.99 24.35 6.79
C GLU A 490 16.71 23.37 5.65
N ARG A 491 16.40 22.11 6.01
CA ARG A 491 15.82 21.12 5.09
C ARG A 491 14.55 20.51 5.64
N VAL A 492 13.56 20.32 4.77
CA VAL A 492 12.28 19.70 5.12
C VAL A 492 12.02 18.49 4.22
N CYS A 493 11.76 17.34 4.82
CA CYS A 493 11.31 16.14 4.11
C CYS A 493 9.82 15.93 4.38
N LEU A 494 9.02 15.76 3.32
CA LEU A 494 7.68 15.21 3.48
C LEU A 494 7.75 13.69 3.48
N ALA A 495 7.19 13.06 4.50
CA ALA A 495 7.14 11.62 4.63
C ALA A 495 5.69 11.15 4.75
N GLY A 496 5.34 10.03 4.12
CA GLY A 496 4.00 9.48 4.28
C GLY A 496 3.84 8.13 3.64
N ASP A 497 2.81 7.41 4.06
CA ASP A 497 2.55 6.05 3.62
C ASP A 497 1.15 5.91 3.03
N SER A 498 0.98 5.10 1.98
CA SER A 498 -0.31 4.88 1.32
C SER A 498 -1.01 6.20 0.89
N ALA A 499 -2.17 6.51 1.46
CA ALA A 499 -2.87 7.79 1.31
C ALA A 499 -2.04 9.01 1.76
N GLY A 500 -1.24 8.87 2.80
CA GLY A 500 -0.30 9.90 3.25
C GLY A 500 0.80 10.18 2.23
N GLY A 501 1.29 9.14 1.54
CA GLY A 501 2.23 9.28 0.43
C GLY A 501 1.65 10.06 -0.76
N ASN A 502 0.35 9.88 -1.05
CA ASN A 502 -0.38 10.73 -2.00
C ASN A 502 -0.37 12.19 -1.54
N LEU A 503 -0.72 12.45 -0.27
CA LEU A 503 -0.74 13.81 0.30
C LEU A 503 0.63 14.47 0.24
N CYS A 504 1.74 13.75 0.43
CA CYS A 504 3.08 14.34 0.28
C CYS A 504 3.32 14.90 -1.13
N ILE A 505 2.90 14.14 -2.15
CA ILE A 505 3.05 14.53 -3.56
C ILE A 505 2.14 15.72 -3.87
N THR A 506 0.87 15.65 -3.47
CA THR A 506 -0.15 16.65 -3.82
C THR A 506 0.00 17.95 -3.02
N VAL A 507 0.47 17.90 -1.78
CA VAL A 507 0.89 19.09 -1.00
C VAL A 507 2.08 19.78 -1.68
N SER A 508 3.05 19.01 -2.20
CA SER A 508 4.18 19.59 -2.94
C SER A 508 3.72 20.27 -4.24
N MET A 509 2.79 19.64 -4.99
CA MET A 509 2.15 20.26 -6.17
C MET A 509 1.40 21.55 -5.81
N ARG A 510 0.74 21.58 -4.64
CA ARG A 510 0.04 22.75 -4.14
C ARG A 510 1.00 23.85 -3.70
N ALA A 511 2.13 23.52 -3.08
CA ALA A 511 3.19 24.48 -2.74
C ALA A 511 3.75 25.16 -3.99
N ILE A 512 4.06 24.38 -5.04
CA ILE A 512 4.48 24.92 -6.36
C ILE A 512 3.42 25.90 -6.89
N SER A 513 2.16 25.48 -6.91
CA SER A 513 1.07 26.28 -7.49
C SER A 513 0.78 27.57 -6.72
N ASN A 514 1.06 27.60 -5.41
CA ASN A 514 0.87 28.78 -4.56
C ASN A 514 2.16 29.61 -4.39
N GLY A 515 3.27 29.22 -5.01
CA GLY A 515 4.56 29.90 -4.86
C GLY A 515 5.16 29.81 -3.45
N VAL A 516 4.71 28.86 -2.64
CA VAL A 516 5.28 28.56 -1.31
C VAL A 516 6.54 27.73 -1.50
N ARG A 517 7.53 27.87 -0.60
CA ARG A 517 8.71 26.99 -0.57
C ARG A 517 8.28 25.53 -0.65
N VAL A 518 8.80 24.78 -1.62
CA VAL A 518 8.62 23.33 -1.72
C VAL A 518 9.53 22.62 -0.71
N PRO A 519 9.16 21.42 -0.22
CA PRO A 519 10.04 20.62 0.60
C PRO A 519 11.29 20.21 -0.18
N ASP A 520 12.38 19.89 0.52
CA ASP A 520 13.66 19.52 -0.09
C ASP A 520 13.66 18.09 -0.65
N GLY A 521 12.68 17.27 -0.26
CA GLY A 521 12.48 15.92 -0.76
C GLY A 521 11.21 15.28 -0.23
N ILE A 522 10.79 14.20 -0.88
CA ILE A 522 9.64 13.38 -0.47
C ILE A 522 10.11 11.93 -0.27
N MET A 523 9.70 11.31 0.84
CA MET A 523 9.74 9.86 1.02
C MET A 523 8.31 9.33 1.10
N ALA A 524 7.91 8.54 0.12
CA ALA A 524 6.56 8.01 0.00
C ALA A 524 6.59 6.47 0.02
N ALA A 525 6.06 5.86 1.08
CA ALA A 525 5.94 4.41 1.20
C ALA A 525 4.63 3.93 0.56
N TYR A 526 4.72 2.99 -0.39
CA TYR A 526 3.60 2.38 -1.13
C TYR A 526 2.46 3.38 -1.48
N PRO A 527 2.77 4.51 -2.14
CA PRO A 527 1.84 5.62 -2.27
C PRO A 527 0.68 5.32 -3.21
N ALA A 528 -0.51 5.80 -2.84
CA ALA A 528 -1.70 5.76 -3.69
C ALA A 528 -1.63 6.83 -4.80
N THR A 529 -0.91 6.57 -5.89
CA THR A 529 -0.70 7.57 -6.96
C THR A 529 -1.79 7.58 -8.04
N LEU A 530 -2.62 6.54 -8.12
CA LEU A 530 -3.73 6.41 -9.06
C LEU A 530 -4.97 5.85 -8.33
N LEU A 531 -5.96 6.71 -8.08
CA LEU A 531 -7.21 6.35 -7.39
C LEU A 531 -8.33 6.03 -8.40
N THR A 532 -8.01 5.26 -9.43
CA THR A 532 -8.99 4.71 -10.40
C THR A 532 -9.11 3.21 -10.24
N ALA A 533 -10.13 2.61 -10.84
CA ALA A 533 -10.33 1.15 -10.85
C ALA A 533 -9.68 0.44 -12.06
N ASP A 534 -8.78 1.12 -12.77
CA ASP A 534 -8.15 0.61 -13.98
C ASP A 534 -7.49 -0.77 -13.75
N ALA A 535 -7.63 -1.69 -14.68
CA ALA A 535 -7.04 -3.02 -14.51
C ALA A 535 -5.51 -2.98 -14.62
N SER A 536 -4.81 -3.63 -13.69
CA SER A 536 -3.35 -3.83 -13.75
C SER A 536 -2.95 -5.21 -13.21
N PRO A 537 -1.78 -5.74 -13.60
CA PRO A 537 -1.25 -6.98 -13.06
C PRO A 537 -1.12 -7.00 -11.53
N SER A 538 -0.68 -5.90 -10.90
CA SER A 538 -0.57 -5.81 -9.44
C SER A 538 -1.93 -5.82 -8.75
N ARG A 539 -2.96 -5.20 -9.35
CA ARG A 539 -4.32 -5.19 -8.81
C ARG A 539 -4.95 -6.57 -8.74
N LEU A 540 -4.52 -7.53 -9.55
CA LEU A 540 -4.93 -8.94 -9.41
C LEU A 540 -4.55 -9.56 -8.07
N LEU A 541 -3.49 -9.05 -7.42
CA LEU A 541 -3.02 -9.54 -6.13
C LEU A 541 -3.99 -9.21 -4.99
N THR A 542 -4.92 -8.26 -5.20
CA THR A 542 -5.97 -7.97 -4.22
C THR A 542 -6.86 -9.19 -3.91
N LEU A 543 -6.86 -10.23 -4.75
CA LEU A 543 -7.57 -11.49 -4.47
C LEU A 543 -6.99 -12.22 -3.25
N ILE A 544 -5.68 -12.05 -3.04
CA ILE A 544 -4.87 -12.76 -2.06
C ILE A 544 -4.28 -11.83 -0.99
N ASP A 545 -4.70 -10.56 -0.98
CA ASP A 545 -4.20 -9.55 -0.05
C ASP A 545 -5.05 -9.54 1.24
N PRO A 546 -4.51 -9.97 2.40
CA PRO A 546 -5.25 -9.96 3.66
C PRO A 546 -5.47 -8.55 4.23
N MET A 547 -4.79 -7.53 3.70
CA MET A 547 -4.82 -6.17 4.23
C MET A 547 -5.60 -5.21 3.34
N LEU A 548 -5.45 -5.31 2.02
CA LEU A 548 -6.13 -4.42 1.08
C LEU A 548 -6.89 -5.16 -0.02
N PRO A 549 -7.98 -5.89 0.32
CA PRO A 549 -8.87 -6.47 -0.70
C PRO A 549 -9.48 -5.39 -1.59
N LEU A 550 -9.76 -5.72 -2.86
CA LEU A 550 -10.27 -4.74 -3.84
C LEU A 550 -11.56 -4.05 -3.37
N GLY A 551 -12.46 -4.78 -2.72
CA GLY A 551 -13.70 -4.20 -2.22
C GLY A 551 -13.47 -3.08 -1.19
N VAL A 552 -12.41 -3.20 -0.39
CA VAL A 552 -12.00 -2.18 0.60
C VAL A 552 -11.36 -0.99 -0.10
N LEU A 553 -10.44 -1.27 -1.05
CA LEU A 553 -9.81 -0.24 -1.86
C LEU A 553 -10.84 0.63 -2.60
N CYS A 554 -11.80 0.00 -3.30
CA CYS A 554 -12.88 0.71 -3.99
C CYS A 554 -13.73 1.57 -3.06
N LYS A 555 -14.06 1.07 -1.85
CA LYS A 555 -14.81 1.82 -0.84
C LYS A 555 -14.01 3.04 -0.37
N CYS A 556 -12.71 2.91 -0.11
CA CYS A 556 -11.85 4.02 0.28
C CYS A 556 -11.81 5.10 -0.81
N ILE A 557 -11.63 4.67 -2.07
CA ILE A 557 -11.64 5.56 -3.24
C ILE A 557 -12.97 6.31 -3.37
N ASN A 558 -14.10 5.60 -3.29
CA ASN A 558 -15.44 6.20 -3.41
C ASN A 558 -15.75 7.16 -2.25
N SER A 559 -15.37 6.82 -1.02
CA SER A 559 -15.52 7.69 0.14
C SER A 559 -14.69 8.96 0.00
N TYR A 560 -13.42 8.84 -0.40
CA TYR A 560 -12.56 10.01 -0.62
C TYR A 560 -13.06 10.90 -1.75
N ALA A 561 -13.61 10.31 -2.81
CA ALA A 561 -14.23 11.02 -3.93
C ALA A 561 -15.58 11.67 -3.58
N GLY A 562 -16.17 11.39 -2.41
CA GLY A 562 -17.47 11.90 -1.99
C GLY A 562 -18.67 11.25 -2.70
N VAL A 563 -18.50 10.04 -3.26
CA VAL A 563 -19.57 9.32 -3.97
C VAL A 563 -20.63 8.76 -3.01
N ASP A 564 -20.23 8.45 -1.78
CA ASP A 564 -21.08 7.81 -0.75
C ASP A 564 -21.63 8.79 0.31
N CYS A 565 -21.57 10.12 0.07
CA CYS A 565 -21.96 11.12 1.06
C CYS A 565 -23.47 11.09 1.38
N GLN A 566 -23.81 10.70 2.61
CA GLN A 566 -25.03 11.15 3.28
C GLN A 566 -24.71 12.44 4.04
N THR A 567 -25.55 13.47 3.91
CA THR A 567 -25.45 14.70 4.69
C THR A 567 -25.60 14.38 6.17
N VAL A 568 -24.52 14.46 6.94
CA VAL A 568 -24.55 14.34 8.41
C VAL A 568 -24.53 15.74 8.99
N GLU A 569 -25.61 16.12 9.69
CA GLU A 569 -25.60 17.29 10.57
C GLU A 569 -24.70 17.01 11.79
N PRO A 570 -23.97 18.02 12.31
CA PRO A 570 -23.05 17.83 13.41
C PRO A 570 -23.83 17.41 14.67
N THR A 571 -23.64 16.19 15.14
CA THR A 571 -24.18 15.73 16.42
C THR A 571 -23.07 15.75 17.47
N GLU A 572 -23.37 16.37 18.60
CA GLU A 572 -22.47 16.56 19.74
C GLU A 572 -21.81 15.23 20.19
N GLU A 573 -20.49 15.28 20.41
CA GLU A 573 -19.70 14.17 20.93
C GLU A 573 -20.25 13.68 22.29
N LEU A 574 -20.95 12.53 22.29
CA LEU A 574 -21.35 11.88 23.53
C LEU A 574 -20.27 10.90 24.00
N ASP A 575 -19.68 11.26 25.14
CA ASP A 575 -18.60 10.64 25.92
C ASP A 575 -18.87 9.17 26.32
N THR A 576 -18.89 8.27 25.34
CA THR A 576 -19.15 6.83 25.51
C THR A 576 -17.87 5.98 25.52
N LEU A 577 -16.72 6.57 25.18
CA LEU A 577 -15.40 5.92 25.16
C LEU A 577 -14.82 5.71 26.57
N GLY A 578 -15.11 6.62 27.52
CA GLY A 578 -14.58 6.55 28.88
C GLY A 578 -15.17 5.44 29.76
N ALA A 579 -16.35 4.91 29.42
CA ALA A 579 -17.03 3.87 30.19
C ALA A 579 -16.55 2.45 29.86
N LEU A 580 -16.11 2.19 28.62
CA LEU A 580 -15.59 0.86 28.24
C LEU A 580 -14.18 0.58 28.77
N GLY A 581 -13.36 1.60 29.04
CA GLY A 581 -11.96 1.42 29.43
C GLY A 581 -11.75 0.81 30.81
N ARG A 582 -12.68 1.00 31.75
CA ARG A 582 -12.48 0.62 33.17
C ARG A 582 -12.89 -0.81 33.51
N GLU A 583 -13.91 -1.38 32.85
CA GLU A 583 -14.33 -2.78 33.12
C GLU A 583 -13.54 -3.81 32.32
N THR A 584 -12.97 -3.42 31.18
CA THR A 584 -12.17 -4.31 30.32
C THR A 584 -10.76 -4.59 30.88
N ALA A 585 -10.22 -3.66 31.69
CA ALA A 585 -8.90 -3.77 32.28
C ALA A 585 -8.81 -4.87 33.37
N LEU A 586 -9.88 -5.11 34.13
CA LEU A 586 -9.91 -6.12 35.19
C LEU A 586 -10.06 -7.56 34.63
N LEU A 587 -10.79 -7.72 33.52
CA LEU A 587 -11.04 -9.02 32.87
C LEU A 587 -9.82 -9.59 32.12
N LEU A 588 -8.87 -8.75 31.72
CA LEU A 588 -7.70 -9.16 30.92
C LEU A 588 -6.42 -9.36 31.74
N THR A 589 -6.37 -8.86 32.97
CA THR A 589 -5.36 -9.28 33.96
C THR A 589 -5.38 -10.80 34.16
N ASP A 590 -6.56 -11.42 34.14
CA ASP A 590 -6.71 -12.88 34.23
C ASP A 590 -6.32 -13.62 32.93
N LEU A 591 -6.48 -12.97 31.77
CA LEU A 591 -6.14 -13.57 30.47
C LEU A 591 -4.63 -13.62 30.22
N THR A 592 -3.88 -12.62 30.71
CA THR A 592 -2.40 -12.61 30.62
C THR A 592 -1.74 -13.67 31.50
N GLN A 593 -2.40 -14.12 32.58
CA GLN A 593 -1.94 -15.26 33.39
C GLN A 593 -2.35 -16.63 32.80
N GLY A 594 -3.37 -16.67 31.93
CA GLY A 594 -3.87 -17.91 31.29
C GLY A 594 -3.28 -18.24 29.90
N ALA A 595 -2.74 -17.26 29.17
CA ALA A 595 -2.20 -17.48 27.83
C ALA A 595 -0.88 -18.27 27.83
N SER A 596 -0.08 -18.20 28.90
CA SER A 596 1.17 -18.97 29.01
C SER A 596 0.94 -20.45 29.33
N SER A 597 -0.18 -20.81 29.96
CA SER A 597 -0.57 -22.20 30.26
C SER A 597 -1.38 -22.85 29.14
N TRP A 598 -2.18 -22.08 28.39
CA TRP A 598 -2.99 -22.58 27.28
C TRP A 598 -2.16 -23.03 26.06
N PHE A 599 -1.09 -22.30 25.71
CA PHE A 599 -0.20 -22.67 24.60
C PHE A 599 0.62 -23.95 24.86
N GLN A 600 0.87 -24.31 26.13
CA GLN A 600 1.52 -25.59 26.46
C GLN A 600 0.55 -26.78 26.48
N SER A 601 -0.73 -26.57 26.82
CA SER A 601 -1.73 -27.64 26.85
C SER A 601 -2.13 -28.17 25.46
N LEU A 602 -1.83 -27.45 24.39
CA LEU A 602 -2.07 -27.87 23.00
C LEU A 602 -0.97 -28.77 22.42
N LEU A 603 0.09 -29.05 23.19
CA LEU A 603 1.23 -29.87 22.77
C LEU A 603 1.22 -31.31 23.33
N ASP A 604 0.26 -31.68 24.18
CA ASP A 604 0.13 -33.05 24.69
C ASP A 604 -1.02 -33.82 24.00
N PRO A 605 -0.79 -35.07 23.56
CA PRO A 605 -1.81 -35.88 22.92
C PRO A 605 -2.59 -36.66 23.98
N VAL A 606 -3.86 -36.32 24.22
CA VAL A 606 -4.77 -37.21 24.95
C VAL A 606 -6.07 -37.41 24.17
N SER A 607 -6.28 -38.67 23.82
CA SER A 607 -7.49 -39.26 23.28
C SER A 607 -8.65 -39.16 24.26
N LEU A 608 -9.79 -38.61 23.83
CA LEU A 608 -11.06 -38.87 24.49
C LEU A 608 -12.16 -39.14 23.45
N SER A 609 -12.58 -40.39 23.44
CA SER A 609 -13.87 -40.88 22.97
C SER A 609 -15.03 -40.19 23.70
N VAL A 610 -16.18 -40.01 23.05
CA VAL A 610 -17.48 -40.61 23.43
C VAL A 610 -18.67 -40.03 22.64
N SER A 611 -19.42 -40.98 22.08
CA SER A 611 -20.85 -41.12 21.73
C SER A 611 -21.86 -39.96 21.54
N SER A 612 -22.73 -40.28 20.58
CA SER A 612 -24.21 -40.17 20.52
C SER A 612 -24.84 -38.83 20.13
N SER A 613 -25.42 -38.87 18.93
CA SER A 613 -26.31 -37.95 18.25
C SER A 613 -27.58 -37.57 19.03
N PRO A 614 -28.25 -36.49 18.59
CA PRO A 614 -29.67 -36.58 18.34
C PRO A 614 -30.03 -36.20 16.89
N ASN A 615 -30.97 -36.98 16.36
CA ASN A 615 -31.60 -36.84 15.05
C ASN A 615 -32.23 -35.45 14.86
N HIS A 616 -31.86 -34.78 13.77
CA HIS A 616 -32.72 -33.79 13.11
C HIS A 616 -32.84 -34.14 11.63
N THR A 617 -34.04 -34.57 11.25
CA THR A 617 -34.52 -34.75 9.87
C THR A 617 -34.36 -33.46 9.07
N PRO A 618 -33.78 -33.50 7.86
CA PRO A 618 -33.69 -32.33 6.99
C PRO A 618 -35.04 -32.08 6.30
N GLN A 619 -35.62 -30.91 6.53
CA GLN A 619 -36.73 -30.40 5.70
C GLN A 619 -36.20 -29.91 4.36
N SER A 620 -36.89 -30.33 3.30
CA SER A 620 -36.63 -30.09 1.88
C SER A 620 -36.44 -28.63 1.51
N ALA A 621 -35.32 -28.33 0.86
CA ALA A 621 -35.06 -27.06 0.18
C ALA A 621 -36.04 -26.83 -0.99
N PRO A 622 -36.54 -25.61 -1.22
CA PRO A 622 -37.37 -25.32 -2.38
C PRO A 622 -36.49 -25.25 -3.64
N LYS A 623 -36.95 -25.94 -4.70
CA LYS A 623 -36.35 -25.97 -6.03
C LYS A 623 -36.15 -24.55 -6.57
N ALA A 624 -34.89 -24.19 -6.84
CA ALA A 624 -34.55 -22.99 -7.60
C ALA A 624 -35.15 -23.08 -9.00
N LYS A 625 -35.94 -22.08 -9.37
CA LYS A 625 -36.42 -21.89 -10.75
C LYS A 625 -35.23 -21.44 -11.60
N SER A 626 -34.99 -22.18 -12.67
CA SER A 626 -34.11 -21.78 -13.78
C SER A 626 -34.69 -20.55 -14.45
N CYS A 627 -34.00 -19.43 -14.33
CA CYS A 627 -34.24 -18.24 -15.12
C CYS A 627 -33.15 -18.19 -16.19
N ASP A 628 -33.43 -18.79 -17.35
CA ASP A 628 -32.68 -18.53 -18.56
C ASP A 628 -32.94 -17.08 -18.98
N ALA A 629 -31.98 -16.20 -18.70
CA ALA A 629 -31.92 -14.86 -19.25
C ALA A 629 -30.53 -14.66 -19.85
N GLU A 630 -30.47 -14.74 -21.17
CA GLU A 630 -29.30 -14.37 -21.97
C GLU A 630 -28.91 -12.91 -21.66
N HIS A 631 -27.81 -12.75 -20.92
CA HIS A 631 -27.06 -11.50 -20.84
C HIS A 631 -25.65 -11.77 -21.36
N ASN A 632 -25.49 -11.59 -22.67
CA ASN A 632 -24.22 -11.69 -23.35
C ASN A 632 -23.40 -10.42 -23.06
N ASN A 633 -22.72 -10.37 -21.90
CA ASN A 633 -21.89 -9.25 -21.48
C ASN A 633 -20.46 -9.75 -21.18
N GLY A 634 -19.56 -9.67 -22.16
CA GLY A 634 -18.10 -9.57 -21.98
C GLY A 634 -17.41 -10.59 -21.06
N LEU A 635 -17.80 -11.87 -21.11
CA LEU A 635 -17.15 -12.93 -20.34
C LEU A 635 -15.69 -13.09 -20.80
N VAL A 636 -14.76 -13.31 -19.87
CA VAL A 636 -13.36 -13.62 -20.23
C VAL A 636 -13.30 -15.03 -20.81
N ASP A 637 -12.81 -15.15 -22.04
CA ASP A 637 -12.59 -16.47 -22.67
C ASP A 637 -11.38 -17.15 -22.03
N TYR A 638 -11.66 -18.12 -21.16
CA TYR A 638 -10.66 -19.04 -20.64
C TYR A 638 -10.35 -20.14 -21.67
N PRO A 639 -9.15 -20.76 -21.62
CA PRO A 639 -8.85 -21.89 -22.50
C PRO A 639 -9.86 -23.03 -22.34
N GLU A 640 -10.14 -23.71 -23.46
CA GLU A 640 -11.09 -24.83 -23.50
C GLU A 640 -10.81 -25.87 -22.39
N GLY A 641 -11.85 -26.26 -21.67
CA GLY A 641 -11.75 -27.19 -20.55
C GLY A 641 -11.26 -26.60 -19.22
N PHE A 642 -10.97 -25.29 -19.14
CA PHE A 642 -10.70 -24.61 -17.88
C PHE A 642 -11.85 -23.69 -17.48
N VAL A 643 -12.36 -23.89 -16.26
CA VAL A 643 -13.37 -23.03 -15.64
C VAL A 643 -12.84 -22.55 -14.29
N PRO A 644 -12.77 -21.24 -14.02
CA PRO A 644 -12.43 -20.76 -12.68
C PRO A 644 -13.53 -21.08 -11.67
N LEU A 645 -13.19 -21.12 -10.38
CA LEU A 645 -14.21 -21.19 -9.33
C LEU A 645 -14.83 -19.81 -9.13
N ARG A 646 -16.15 -19.79 -8.99
CA ARG A 646 -16.94 -18.57 -8.78
C ARG A 646 -17.35 -18.45 -7.32
N SER A 647 -17.39 -17.21 -6.83
CA SER A 647 -17.94 -16.88 -5.52
C SER A 647 -19.45 -17.11 -5.53
N GLU A 648 -19.97 -17.83 -4.53
CA GLU A 648 -21.40 -17.94 -4.29
C GLU A 648 -22.00 -16.68 -3.64
N GLN A 649 -21.13 -15.80 -3.14
CA GLN A 649 -21.47 -14.47 -2.64
C GLN A 649 -21.20 -13.47 -3.77
N LEU A 650 -22.23 -12.89 -4.38
CA LEU A 650 -22.05 -11.84 -5.39
C LEU A 650 -21.86 -10.49 -4.68
N SER A 651 -20.76 -9.82 -4.98
CA SER A 651 -20.39 -8.54 -4.36
C SER A 651 -20.97 -7.34 -5.12
N GLU A 652 -21.72 -6.47 -4.45
CA GLU A 652 -22.14 -5.16 -4.97
C GLU A 652 -21.04 -4.09 -4.78
N VAL A 653 -19.81 -4.33 -5.22
CA VAL A 653 -18.80 -3.26 -5.15
C VAL A 653 -18.99 -2.34 -6.34
N ARG A 654 -19.41 -1.11 -6.07
CA ARG A 654 -19.47 -0.05 -7.07
C ARG A 654 -18.05 0.29 -7.51
N THR A 655 -17.75 -0.02 -8.77
CA THR A 655 -16.48 0.33 -9.41
C THR A 655 -16.34 1.87 -9.40
N PRO A 656 -15.26 2.41 -8.82
CA PRO A 656 -15.03 3.85 -8.81
C PRO A 656 -14.98 4.44 -10.23
N ASN A 657 -15.92 5.36 -10.54
CA ASN A 657 -16.02 5.99 -11.86
C ASN A 657 -16.36 7.50 -11.78
N ALA A 658 -16.03 8.15 -10.67
CA ALA A 658 -16.30 9.58 -10.52
C ALA A 658 -15.26 10.41 -11.29
N PRO A 659 -15.65 11.46 -12.05
CA PRO A 659 -14.70 12.32 -12.78
C PRO A 659 -13.61 12.92 -11.89
N ILE A 660 -13.93 13.18 -10.61
CA ILE A 660 -13.00 13.71 -9.61
C ILE A 660 -11.78 12.81 -9.39
N LEU A 661 -11.89 11.49 -9.64
CA LEU A 661 -10.78 10.54 -9.51
C LEU A 661 -9.65 10.82 -10.48
N ARG A 662 -9.94 11.50 -11.60
CA ARG A 662 -8.94 11.91 -12.59
C ARG A 662 -8.30 13.27 -12.27
N ASN A 663 -8.75 13.94 -11.20
CA ASN A 663 -8.13 15.19 -10.76
C ASN A 663 -6.66 14.94 -10.39
N PRO A 664 -5.69 15.75 -10.87
CA PRO A 664 -4.28 15.62 -10.52
C PRO A 664 -3.97 15.60 -9.02
N TYR A 665 -4.78 16.27 -8.20
CA TYR A 665 -4.64 16.31 -6.75
C TYR A 665 -5.31 15.13 -6.04
N VAL A 666 -6.00 14.25 -6.79
CA VAL A 666 -6.51 12.97 -6.32
C VAL A 666 -5.62 11.86 -6.85
N SER A 667 -5.39 11.81 -8.17
CA SER A 667 -4.50 10.85 -8.84
C SER A 667 -3.28 11.58 -9.43
N PRO A 668 -2.19 11.79 -8.66
CA PRO A 668 -1.00 12.49 -9.15
C PRO A 668 -0.32 11.78 -10.32
N LEU A 669 -0.53 10.45 -10.50
CA LEU A 669 -0.08 9.74 -11.70
C LEU A 669 -0.66 10.33 -12.98
N LEU A 670 -1.84 10.98 -12.92
CA LEU A 670 -2.51 11.60 -14.06
C LEU A 670 -2.20 13.09 -14.21
N ALA A 671 -1.43 13.69 -13.28
CA ALA A 671 -1.11 15.11 -13.29
C ALA A 671 -0.40 15.55 -14.58
N PRO A 672 -0.67 16.75 -15.13
CA PRO A 672 0.03 17.21 -16.32
C PRO A 672 1.52 17.46 -16.03
N ASN A 673 2.37 17.34 -17.05
CA ASN A 673 3.83 17.38 -16.87
C ASN A 673 4.33 18.70 -16.27
N ASN A 674 3.65 19.82 -16.50
CA ASN A 674 4.00 21.11 -15.90
C ASN A 674 3.81 21.14 -14.38
N LEU A 675 2.89 20.34 -13.83
CA LEU A 675 2.64 20.26 -12.39
C LEU A 675 3.60 19.28 -11.70
N LEU A 676 4.09 18.29 -12.44
CA LEU A 676 5.12 17.34 -11.98
C LEU A 676 6.53 17.92 -12.08
N LYS A 677 6.78 18.76 -13.10
CA LYS A 677 8.03 19.52 -13.24
C LYS A 677 8.09 20.55 -12.11
N GLY A 678 9.06 20.39 -11.21
CA GLY A 678 9.22 21.25 -10.05
C GLY A 678 8.87 20.57 -8.73
N LEU A 679 8.40 19.31 -8.76
CA LEU A 679 8.44 18.46 -7.58
C LEU A 679 9.88 18.43 -7.03
N PRO A 680 10.07 18.16 -5.73
CA PRO A 680 11.39 17.85 -5.21
C PRO A 680 11.79 16.41 -5.61
N PRO A 681 13.03 15.97 -5.30
CA PRO A 681 13.39 14.57 -5.39
C PRO A 681 12.38 13.67 -4.66
N LEU A 682 11.84 12.67 -5.37
CA LEU A 682 10.87 11.73 -4.83
C LEU A 682 11.49 10.35 -4.63
N HIS A 683 11.49 9.87 -3.39
CA HIS A 683 11.87 8.51 -3.05
C HIS A 683 10.61 7.67 -2.77
N ILE A 684 10.31 6.74 -3.66
CA ILE A 684 9.21 5.80 -3.54
C ILE A 684 9.74 4.48 -2.94
N VAL A 685 9.12 4.02 -1.85
CA VAL A 685 9.38 2.69 -1.28
C VAL A 685 8.14 1.82 -1.45
N ALA A 686 8.05 1.09 -2.56
CA ALA A 686 6.90 0.24 -2.87
C ALA A 686 7.09 -1.19 -2.33
N SER A 687 6.01 -1.95 -2.26
CA SER A 687 6.08 -3.38 -1.93
C SER A 687 5.75 -4.27 -3.13
N ALA A 688 6.45 -5.40 -3.25
CA ALA A 688 6.26 -6.34 -4.34
C ALA A 688 4.86 -7.00 -4.30
N LEU A 689 4.34 -7.31 -3.10
CA LEU A 689 3.02 -7.93 -2.89
C LEU A 689 1.96 -6.87 -2.53
N ASP A 690 1.85 -5.84 -3.35
CA ASP A 690 0.91 -4.73 -3.18
C ASP A 690 0.16 -4.43 -4.49
N ALA A 691 -1.13 -4.17 -4.36
CA ALA A 691 -2.00 -3.72 -5.44
C ALA A 691 -1.51 -2.42 -6.11
N MET A 692 -0.82 -1.56 -5.37
CA MET A 692 -0.30 -0.26 -5.84
C MET A 692 1.13 -0.33 -6.43
N LEU A 693 1.70 -1.53 -6.59
CA LEU A 693 3.05 -1.68 -7.15
C LEU A 693 3.12 -1.07 -8.57
N ASP A 694 2.18 -1.42 -9.45
CA ASP A 694 2.20 -0.94 -10.82
C ASP A 694 1.96 0.59 -10.90
N ASP A 695 1.16 1.14 -9.99
CA ASP A 695 0.96 2.59 -9.85
C ASP A 695 2.30 3.28 -9.54
N SER A 696 3.07 2.72 -8.60
CA SER A 696 4.39 3.22 -8.20
C SER A 696 5.43 3.12 -9.33
N VAL A 697 5.46 2.00 -10.05
CA VAL A 697 6.37 1.78 -11.19
C VAL A 697 6.06 2.76 -12.31
N MET A 698 4.78 2.91 -12.68
CA MET A 698 4.36 3.83 -13.74
C MET A 698 4.61 5.29 -13.37
N PHE A 699 4.41 5.66 -12.09
CA PHE A 699 4.71 7.01 -11.63
C PHE A 699 6.21 7.31 -11.69
N ALA A 700 7.06 6.38 -11.24
CA ALA A 700 8.51 6.52 -11.33
C ALA A 700 8.99 6.60 -12.79
N LYS A 701 8.44 5.79 -13.70
CA LYS A 701 8.71 5.89 -15.15
C LYS A 701 8.35 7.26 -15.70
N ARG A 702 7.19 7.77 -15.33
CA ARG A 702 6.69 9.07 -15.78
C ARG A 702 7.56 10.21 -15.28
N LEU A 703 7.96 10.23 -14.02
CA LEU A 703 8.83 11.27 -13.47
C LEU A 703 10.20 11.26 -14.13
N ARG A 704 10.78 10.07 -14.31
CA ARG A 704 12.08 9.92 -14.97
C ARG A 704 12.03 10.35 -16.44
N SER A 705 10.95 10.07 -17.18
CA SER A 705 10.83 10.47 -18.59
C SER A 705 10.76 11.99 -18.79
N ILE A 706 10.35 12.75 -17.76
CA ILE A 706 10.36 14.22 -17.76
C ILE A 706 11.60 14.83 -17.07
N GLY A 707 12.57 14.00 -16.68
CA GLY A 707 13.81 14.44 -16.03
C GLY A 707 13.65 14.81 -14.55
N GLN A 708 12.54 14.42 -13.90
CA GLN A 708 12.29 14.68 -12.49
C GLN A 708 13.01 13.63 -11.63
N PRO A 709 13.85 14.02 -10.65
CA PRO A 709 14.58 13.06 -9.82
C PRO A 709 13.63 12.15 -9.03
N VAL A 710 13.77 10.84 -9.26
CA VAL A 710 12.97 9.82 -8.59
C VAL A 710 13.83 8.59 -8.28
N THR A 711 13.59 7.97 -7.13
CA THR A 711 14.13 6.66 -6.77
C THR A 711 12.97 5.73 -6.47
N LEU A 712 13.02 4.49 -6.94
CA LEU A 712 12.08 3.44 -6.58
C LEU A 712 12.87 2.33 -5.87
N SER A 713 12.59 2.13 -4.59
CA SER A 713 12.99 0.94 -3.84
C SER A 713 11.79 0.01 -3.76
N VAL A 714 11.96 -1.27 -4.06
CA VAL A 714 10.88 -2.27 -3.92
C VAL A 714 11.27 -3.27 -2.85
N VAL A 715 10.45 -3.39 -1.82
CA VAL A 715 10.63 -4.39 -0.76
C VAL A 715 9.94 -5.69 -1.15
N GLU A 716 10.62 -6.80 -0.89
CA GLU A 716 10.15 -8.13 -1.27
C GLU A 716 9.35 -8.76 -0.13
N ASP A 717 8.38 -9.61 -0.46
CA ASP A 717 7.68 -10.50 0.50
C ASP A 717 6.90 -9.80 1.63
N LEU A 718 6.61 -8.51 1.49
CA LEU A 718 5.84 -7.70 2.44
C LEU A 718 4.49 -7.25 1.85
N PRO A 719 3.44 -7.06 2.67
CA PRO A 719 2.15 -6.56 2.20
C PRO A 719 2.14 -5.04 2.01
N HIS A 720 1.01 -4.51 1.52
CA HIS A 720 0.65 -3.12 1.75
C HIS A 720 0.64 -2.79 3.26
N GLY A 721 1.05 -1.58 3.65
CA GLY A 721 1.03 -1.16 5.06
C GLY A 721 2.18 -1.71 5.91
N PHE A 722 3.28 -2.16 5.30
CA PHE A 722 4.39 -2.81 6.04
C PHE A 722 5.01 -1.95 7.15
N LEU A 723 4.91 -0.61 7.11
CA LEU A 723 5.46 0.24 8.17
C LEU A 723 4.71 0.10 9.49
N SER A 724 3.40 -0.15 9.43
CA SER A 724 2.59 -0.46 10.61
C SER A 724 2.99 -1.81 11.24
N LEU A 725 3.71 -2.64 10.50
CA LEU A 725 4.19 -3.96 10.90
C LEU A 725 5.66 -3.97 11.30
N PHE A 726 6.32 -2.81 11.43
CA PHE A 726 7.79 -2.76 11.56
C PHE A 726 8.33 -3.51 12.78
N GLN A 727 7.56 -3.71 13.86
CA GLN A 727 8.03 -4.46 15.03
C GLN A 727 7.89 -5.98 14.90
N LEU A 728 7.19 -6.48 13.87
CA LEU A 728 6.79 -7.89 13.79
C LEU A 728 7.85 -8.82 13.22
N SER A 729 8.73 -8.33 12.34
CA SER A 729 9.70 -9.18 11.65
C SER A 729 10.96 -8.39 11.29
N LYS A 730 12.05 -9.09 10.95
CA LYS A 730 13.28 -8.44 10.51
C LYS A 730 13.07 -7.74 9.17
N GLU A 731 12.30 -8.37 8.29
CA GLU A 731 11.99 -7.91 6.95
C GLU A 731 11.21 -6.58 6.99
N THR A 732 10.26 -6.44 7.91
CA THR A 732 9.52 -5.17 8.10
C THR A 732 10.38 -4.07 8.73
N GLN A 733 11.38 -4.42 9.57
CA GLN A 733 12.37 -3.47 10.08
C GLN A 733 13.29 -2.98 8.96
N GLU A 734 13.83 -3.89 8.15
CA GLU A 734 14.68 -3.57 7.00
C GLU A 734 13.95 -2.66 6.01
N ALA A 735 12.66 -2.92 5.77
CA ALA A 735 11.83 -2.05 4.94
C ALA A 735 11.65 -0.64 5.53
N SER A 736 11.47 -0.53 6.85
CA SER A 736 11.48 0.75 7.56
C SER A 736 12.83 1.45 7.49
N ASP A 737 13.94 0.73 7.59
CA ASP A 737 15.29 1.27 7.50
C ASP A 737 15.61 1.79 6.08
N ILE A 738 15.04 1.17 5.04
CA ILE A 738 15.09 1.74 3.68
C ILE A 738 14.38 3.10 3.66
N CYS A 739 13.20 3.23 4.27
CA CYS A 739 12.49 4.51 4.37
C CYS A 739 13.32 5.57 5.10
N THR A 740 13.94 5.24 6.25
CA THR A 740 14.79 6.20 6.97
C THR A 740 16.05 6.55 6.20
N GLN A 741 16.64 5.61 5.47
CA GLN A 741 17.75 5.91 4.57
C GLN A 741 17.33 6.88 3.46
N ARG A 742 16.13 6.72 2.88
CA ARG A 742 15.63 7.69 1.88
C ARG A 742 15.36 9.07 2.47
N ILE A 743 14.88 9.15 3.71
CA ILE A 743 14.75 10.45 4.40
C ILE A 743 16.14 11.06 4.64
N ARG A 744 17.13 10.26 5.03
CA ARG A 744 18.51 10.71 5.21
C ARG A 744 19.12 11.22 3.90
N ASP A 745 18.87 10.54 2.78
CA ASP A 745 19.33 10.97 1.45
C ASP A 745 18.82 12.40 1.13
N VAL A 746 17.58 12.75 1.49
CA VAL A 746 17.03 14.12 1.33
C VAL A 746 17.83 15.15 2.14
N PHE A 747 18.20 14.81 3.37
CA PHE A 747 18.93 15.70 4.25
C PHE A 747 20.41 15.84 3.90
N GLU A 748 21.02 14.80 3.33
CA GLU A 748 22.46 14.75 3.02
C GLU A 748 22.80 15.11 1.57
N GLN A 749 21.84 15.11 0.63
CA GLN A 749 22.10 15.43 -0.77
C GLN A 749 22.63 16.87 -0.96
N TYR A 750 23.91 16.96 -1.35
CA TYR A 750 24.73 18.11 -1.80
C TYR A 750 24.62 19.43 -0.99
N PRO A 751 25.74 19.98 -0.47
CA PRO A 751 25.83 21.42 -0.26
C PRO A 751 25.70 22.08 -1.64
N VAL A 752 24.71 22.97 -1.80
CA VAL A 752 24.65 23.84 -2.98
C VAL A 752 26.02 24.47 -3.15
N SER A 753 26.64 24.25 -4.31
CA SER A 753 27.93 24.86 -4.67
C SER A 753 27.94 26.32 -4.24
N ALA A 754 28.96 26.68 -3.46
CA ALA A 754 29.16 27.99 -2.85
C ALA A 754 29.38 29.11 -3.90
N ASN A 755 28.35 29.42 -4.68
CA ASN A 755 28.31 30.54 -5.64
C ASN A 755 26.99 31.32 -5.58
N CYS A 756 26.19 31.14 -4.52
CA CYS A 756 25.17 32.11 -4.15
C CYS A 756 25.34 32.37 -2.65
N GLU A 757 26.08 33.43 -2.33
CA GLU A 757 26.22 33.90 -0.95
C GLU A 757 24.82 34.14 -0.36
N ARG A 758 24.38 33.26 0.56
CA ARG A 758 23.31 33.60 1.49
C ARG A 758 23.87 34.66 2.44
N PRO A 759 23.28 35.86 2.56
CA PRO A 759 23.70 36.80 3.58
C PRO A 759 23.40 36.18 4.94
N LYS A 760 24.44 35.96 5.75
CA LYS A 760 24.27 35.68 7.18
C LYS A 760 23.62 36.92 7.80
N ALA A 761 22.36 36.82 8.20
CA ALA A 761 21.73 37.85 9.03
C ALA A 761 22.42 37.82 10.40
N HIS A 762 23.40 38.71 10.59
CA HIS A 762 23.92 39.02 11.91
C HIS A 762 22.80 39.73 12.68
N LEU A 763 22.25 39.02 13.67
CA LEU A 763 21.36 39.59 14.68
C LEU A 763 22.20 40.52 15.58
N ASN A 764 22.36 41.78 15.18
CA ASN A 764 22.89 42.80 16.07
C ASN A 764 21.75 43.44 16.85
N ASN A 765 21.67 43.08 18.14
CA ASN A 765 20.92 43.80 19.15
C ASN A 765 21.45 45.24 19.26
N HIS A 766 20.66 46.21 18.79
CA HIS A 766 20.75 47.58 19.29
C HIS A 766 19.34 48.11 19.58
N ILE A 767 19.00 48.06 20.87
CA ILE A 767 17.96 48.89 21.47
C ILE A 767 18.39 50.35 21.28
N THR A 768 17.59 51.12 20.56
CA THR A 768 17.59 52.59 20.67
C THR A 768 16.16 53.11 20.62
N ALA A 769 15.73 53.68 21.74
CA ALA A 769 14.52 54.48 21.86
C ALA A 769 14.78 55.88 21.28
N VAL A 770 13.89 56.38 20.43
CA VAL A 770 13.79 57.78 19.99
C VAL A 770 12.31 58.02 19.68
N THR A 771 11.51 58.46 20.66
CA THR A 771 10.98 59.84 20.79
C THR A 771 10.50 60.46 19.49
N ASP A 772 9.18 60.59 19.39
CA ASP A 772 8.40 61.38 18.45
C ASP A 772 8.56 62.89 18.71
N PRO A 773 8.89 63.71 17.70
CA PRO A 773 8.50 65.09 17.70
C PRO A 773 7.82 65.42 16.36
N PHE A 774 6.54 65.74 16.39
CA PHE A 774 5.96 66.98 15.86
C PHE A 774 4.44 66.80 15.73
N GLY A 775 3.73 67.19 16.77
CA GLY A 775 2.32 67.55 16.63
C GLY A 775 2.20 68.89 15.89
N LEU A 776 1.27 68.96 14.93
CA LEU A 776 0.61 70.20 14.54
C LEU A 776 -0.85 69.89 14.20
N SER A 777 -1.72 70.51 14.99
CA SER A 777 -3.17 70.63 14.85
C SER A 777 -3.51 71.70 13.80
N ARG A 778 -4.57 71.48 12.99
CA ARG A 778 -5.80 72.30 12.98
C ARG A 778 -6.74 72.02 11.79
N ARG A 779 -8.01 71.78 12.18
CA ARG A 779 -9.30 72.36 11.73
C ARG A 779 -9.87 72.08 10.34
N ASP A 780 -11.09 71.52 10.42
CA ASP A 780 -12.38 71.97 9.88
C ASP A 780 -12.49 72.25 8.38
N GLU A 781 -13.33 71.46 7.68
CA GLU A 781 -14.59 71.97 7.10
C GLU A 781 -15.48 70.82 6.61
N GLU A 782 -16.77 70.94 6.92
CA GLU A 782 -17.90 70.14 6.46
C GLU A 782 -18.07 70.28 4.93
N LEU A 783 -18.58 69.23 4.27
CA LEU A 783 -19.57 69.37 3.19
C LEU A 783 -20.27 68.04 2.91
N GLU A 784 -21.59 68.14 2.85
CA GLU A 784 -22.62 67.13 2.65
C GLU A 784 -22.53 66.40 1.30
N GLY A 785 -23.14 65.20 1.24
CA GLY A 785 -23.39 64.52 -0.03
C GLY A 785 -23.86 63.08 0.15
N GLU A 786 -25.16 62.91 0.39
CA GLU A 786 -25.90 61.65 0.25
C GLU A 786 -25.69 61.03 -1.16
N ASN A 787 -25.48 59.70 -1.24
CA ASN A 787 -26.35 58.81 -2.03
C ASN A 787 -25.96 57.33 -1.95
N GLU A 788 -26.94 56.58 -1.44
CA GLU A 788 -27.51 55.31 -1.94
C GLU A 788 -26.63 54.08 -2.27
N LEU A 789 -27.08 52.99 -1.64
CA LEU A 789 -26.86 51.60 -2.00
C LEU A 789 -27.25 51.27 -3.44
N SER A 790 -26.46 50.44 -4.12
CA SER A 790 -26.91 49.16 -4.71
C SER A 790 -25.75 48.39 -5.34
N ASP A 791 -25.86 47.06 -5.22
CA ASP A 791 -25.10 45.93 -5.78
C ASP A 791 -23.76 45.51 -5.15
#